data_AF-A0A956FF30-F1
#
_entry.id   AF-A0A956FF30-F1
#
_cell.length_a   1.000
_cell.length_b   1.000
_cell.length_c   1.000
_cell.angle_alpha   90.00
_cell.angle_beta   90.00
_cell.angle_gamma   90.00
#
_symmetry.space_group_name_H-M   'P 1'
#
loop_
_entity.id
_entity.type
_entity.pdbx_description
1 polymer ?
#
loop_
_entity_poly.entity_id
_entity_poly.type
_entity_poly.pdbx_seq_one_letter_code
_entity_poly.pdbx_strand_id
1 'polypeptide(L)'
;MARTPAASVLVPALARGPVLVALASALARGPVLVALASAGLALLGQPAPAGAVPTQPGQITNSLFPPDNCELCHGYENALVHETDPDYSPLRTWQGTMMANSARDPVFWAGVAVADADSPGDTILCIRCHAPRAFLSGHGSITSFDELATVADEDQGVECEVCHRMTEDPLTPAGNAQYAIDDVVMGTNVPRRGPWAFDDGVPEPPHSWLVDEYIGTSRLCGTCHDVTTTAERVDDAGVGLGVPFNEQRTYSEWLGSAYAVPGPGFASCQDCHMPAVADKPGCTAHVNQYSHRSGGRRHDLVGANRFMVQILRQEFGSSGANLIADFFFDNTIAAMDELLPTAATMELQGPAEVDLAEGLEGIEVTVTNNTGHKLPTGYSEGRVMWLELVAEYDGQVVYSSGAWDQATGMQEDPQLRTYEAVGERWSDGTTLHLLLNDHWDHDTRIPPLGLQADLETDPVGDRYTPLPDGTWPNYDQHAYAFPAASKVADATPQDAGDDVLLVTVRLRYLINSPEYIDFLATEAGEAGLHVATLFDLAGGAPPLTITEQTLAIPIVGFPASGATTTGGDGTSTGGSEGEAEGSGGTSTSTGAPSDETGPPGGTAGPGSSSGDEGAAADDGGSEGCSCRSDSPSGRAPWLLWPMLVLRRRRAPRGLRTGSS
;
A
#
# COMPACT_ATOMS: atom_id res chain seq x y z
N MET A 1 -29.16 -30.52 56.84
CA MET A 1 -28.76 -31.67 57.68
C MET A 1 -27.38 -32.11 57.19
N ALA A 2 -26.30 -31.77 57.91
CA ALA A 2 -25.39 -32.71 58.62
C ALA A 2 -24.61 -33.64 57.66
N ARG A 3 -23.28 -33.81 57.66
CA ARG A 3 -22.14 -33.48 58.54
C ARG A 3 -20.83 -33.73 57.73
N THR A 4 -19.76 -33.02 58.06
CA THR A 4 -18.34 -33.26 57.70
C THR A 4 -17.72 -34.43 58.53
N PRO A 5 -16.52 -34.99 58.21
CA PRO A 5 -15.15 -34.40 58.39
C PRO A 5 -14.22 -34.60 57.16
N ALA A 6 -13.22 -33.77 56.77
CA ALA A 6 -12.06 -33.08 57.38
C ALA A 6 -10.75 -33.91 57.44
N ALA A 7 -9.75 -33.49 56.63
CA ALA A 7 -8.29 -33.31 56.90
C ALA A 7 -7.47 -33.48 55.60
N SER A 8 -6.32 -32.85 55.29
CA SER A 8 -5.60 -31.59 55.60
C SER A 8 -4.20 -31.75 54.96
N VAL A 9 -3.54 -30.63 54.58
CA VAL A 9 -2.07 -30.32 54.53
C VAL A 9 -1.77 -29.48 53.26
N LEU A 10 -0.99 -28.40 53.19
CA LEU A 10 -0.44 -27.33 54.07
C LEU A 10 0.57 -26.57 53.17
N VAL A 11 0.66 -25.23 53.23
CA VAL A 11 1.89 -24.38 53.12
C VAL A 11 1.46 -22.87 53.18
N PRO A 12 2.25 -21.97 53.81
CA PRO A 12 1.71 -20.87 54.62
C PRO A 12 1.90 -19.45 54.05
N ALA A 13 1.16 -18.52 54.67
CA ALA A 13 1.31 -17.07 54.57
C ALA A 13 2.02 -16.49 55.82
N LEU A 14 2.77 -15.40 55.64
CA LEU A 14 3.30 -14.50 56.69
C LEU A 14 3.04 -13.06 56.20
N ALA A 15 2.04 -12.32 56.71
CA ALA A 15 1.91 -11.63 58.01
C ALA A 15 2.64 -10.26 58.06
N ARG A 16 1.82 -9.20 57.93
CA ARG A 16 2.10 -7.80 58.29
C ARG A 16 2.02 -7.61 59.81
N GLY A 17 2.81 -6.67 60.35
CA GLY A 17 2.65 -6.15 61.71
C GLY A 17 3.16 -4.70 61.84
N PRO A 18 2.60 -3.87 62.75
CA PRO A 18 2.68 -2.41 62.71
C PRO A 18 3.55 -1.79 63.82
N VAL A 19 3.97 -0.53 63.68
CA VAL A 19 4.41 0.31 64.81
C VAL A 19 3.92 1.75 64.61
N LEU A 20 3.17 2.23 65.59
CA LEU A 20 2.79 3.62 65.84
C LEU A 20 3.16 3.91 67.30
N VAL A 21 3.71 5.10 67.59
CA VAL A 21 3.50 5.96 68.77
C VAL A 21 4.71 6.90 68.94
N ALA A 22 4.47 8.21 68.84
CA ALA A 22 4.90 9.20 69.84
C ALA A 22 4.17 10.53 69.58
N LEU A 23 3.60 11.11 70.65
CA LEU A 23 2.77 12.32 70.64
C LEU A 23 3.20 13.23 71.80
N ALA A 24 2.95 14.54 71.62
CA ALA A 24 2.90 15.63 72.60
C ALA A 24 4.26 16.31 72.95
N SER A 25 4.41 17.63 73.13
CA SER A 25 3.53 18.82 73.09
C SER A 25 4.36 20.08 73.45
N ALA A 26 3.93 21.27 72.98
CA ALA A 26 3.75 22.54 73.75
C ALA A 26 4.25 23.86 73.10
N LEU A 27 3.26 24.68 72.67
CA LEU A 27 3.06 26.14 72.84
C LEU A 27 4.20 27.17 72.66
N ALA A 28 3.99 28.14 71.76
CA ALA A 28 3.84 29.58 72.11
C ALA A 28 3.54 30.53 70.91
N ARG A 29 2.40 31.24 71.02
CA ARG A 29 2.13 32.67 70.64
C ARG A 29 2.07 33.08 69.14
N GLY A 30 0.89 33.55 68.70
CA GLY A 30 0.61 34.19 67.37
C GLY A 30 1.02 35.67 67.28
N PRO A 31 0.39 36.56 66.46
CA PRO A 31 -0.58 36.38 65.36
C PRO A 31 -0.21 37.15 64.06
N VAL A 32 -0.37 36.58 62.87
CA VAL A 32 -0.63 37.35 61.62
C VAL A 32 -1.50 36.49 60.70
N LEU A 33 -2.81 36.73 60.73
CA LEU A 33 -3.80 36.12 59.83
C LEU A 33 -4.90 37.15 59.58
N VAL A 34 -4.68 38.07 58.64
CA VAL A 34 -5.72 38.73 57.85
C VAL A 34 -5.07 39.15 56.52
N ALA A 35 -5.77 38.90 55.41
CA ALA A 35 -5.41 39.21 54.02
C ALA A 35 -4.61 38.15 53.26
N LEU A 36 -5.25 37.01 52.96
CA LEU A 36 -5.10 36.22 51.71
C LEU A 36 -6.15 35.09 51.73
N ALA A 37 -7.43 35.45 51.81
CA ALA A 37 -8.55 34.50 51.76
C ALA A 37 -9.62 34.97 50.76
N SER A 38 -9.18 35.46 49.59
CA SER A 38 -10.10 35.92 48.53
C SER A 38 -9.61 35.65 47.10
N ALA A 39 -8.58 34.80 46.90
CA ALA A 39 -8.06 34.47 45.56
C ALA A 39 -7.94 32.96 45.31
N GLY A 40 -8.64 32.12 46.08
CA GLY A 40 -8.52 30.66 46.04
C GLY A 40 -9.80 29.91 45.69
N LEU A 41 -10.79 30.55 45.06
CA LEU A 41 -12.09 29.93 44.77
C LEU A 41 -12.70 30.40 43.44
N ALA A 42 -11.92 30.37 42.36
CA ALA A 42 -12.42 30.62 41.00
C ALA A 42 -11.61 29.90 39.89
N LEU A 43 -11.10 28.69 40.17
CA LEU A 43 -10.44 27.85 39.14
C LEU A 43 -10.87 26.37 39.20
N LEU A 44 -12.13 26.12 39.58
CA LEU A 44 -12.77 24.81 39.43
C LEU A 44 -13.98 25.00 38.53
N GLY A 45 -13.76 24.90 37.22
CA GLY A 45 -14.81 25.13 36.23
C GLY A 45 -14.37 25.16 34.77
N GLN A 46 -13.15 24.73 34.45
CA GLN A 46 -12.89 24.28 33.09
C GLN A 46 -13.12 22.78 33.08
N PRO A 47 -14.04 22.23 32.26
CA PRO A 47 -13.98 20.81 31.98
C PRO A 47 -12.57 20.55 31.45
N ALA A 48 -11.87 19.57 32.02
CA ALA A 48 -10.82 18.92 31.26
C ALA A 48 -11.41 18.62 29.88
N PRO A 49 -10.69 18.86 28.76
CA PRO A 49 -11.19 18.43 27.46
C PRO A 49 -11.60 16.98 27.67
N ALA A 50 -12.89 16.68 27.42
CA ALA A 50 -13.29 15.30 27.30
C ALA A 50 -12.35 14.76 26.23
N GLY A 51 -11.35 13.96 26.66
CA GLY A 51 -10.48 13.27 25.72
C GLY A 51 -11.46 12.61 24.76
N ALA A 52 -11.36 12.98 23.48
CA ALA A 52 -12.31 12.48 22.52
C ALA A 52 -12.33 10.96 22.67
N VAL A 53 -13.53 10.38 22.69
CA VAL A 53 -13.69 8.94 22.63
C VAL A 53 -14.11 8.70 21.18
N PRO A 54 -13.62 7.64 20.51
CA PRO A 54 -14.00 7.37 19.14
C PRO A 54 -15.51 7.41 18.98
N THR A 55 -15.99 8.19 18.00
CA THR A 55 -17.42 8.40 17.80
C THR A 55 -18.08 7.08 17.45
N GLN A 56 -19.11 6.71 18.22
CA GLN A 56 -19.87 5.47 18.04
C GLN A 56 -21.13 5.70 17.20
N PRO A 57 -21.72 4.63 16.65
CA PRO A 57 -22.95 4.72 15.87
C PRO A 57 -24.07 5.43 16.64
N GLY A 58 -24.77 6.35 15.97
CA GLY A 58 -25.90 7.11 16.52
C GLY A 58 -25.53 8.18 17.55
N GLN A 59 -24.23 8.46 17.77
CA GLN A 59 -23.81 9.51 18.70
C GLN A 59 -23.86 10.92 18.13
N ILE A 60 -23.71 11.07 16.81
CA ILE A 60 -23.79 12.39 16.17
C ILE A 60 -25.25 12.81 16.00
N THR A 61 -25.54 14.07 16.32
CA THR A 61 -26.86 14.68 16.15
C THR A 61 -26.97 15.43 14.82
N ASN A 62 -25.85 15.93 14.30
CA ASN A 62 -25.75 16.54 12.98
C ASN A 62 -25.07 15.55 12.04
N SER A 63 -25.88 14.81 11.27
CA SER A 63 -25.41 13.86 10.27
C SER A 63 -24.39 14.49 9.33
N LEU A 64 -23.49 13.66 8.78
CA LEU A 64 -22.60 14.10 7.71
C LEU A 64 -23.45 14.45 6.47
N PHE A 65 -23.08 15.52 5.75
CA PHE A 65 -23.71 15.81 4.47
C PHE A 65 -23.05 15.04 3.32
N PRO A 66 -23.84 14.62 2.33
CA PRO A 66 -23.28 14.01 1.12
C PRO A 66 -22.43 15.02 0.32
N PRO A 67 -21.45 14.55 -0.48
CA PRO A 67 -20.50 15.35 -1.24
C PRO A 67 -21.14 16.40 -2.16
N ASP A 68 -22.35 16.16 -2.68
CA ASP A 68 -23.09 17.11 -3.52
C ASP A 68 -23.29 18.48 -2.83
N ASN A 69 -23.33 18.51 -1.50
CA ASN A 69 -23.39 19.77 -0.74
C ASN A 69 -22.11 20.60 -0.85
N CYS A 70 -20.99 19.97 -1.19
CA CYS A 70 -19.69 20.60 -1.37
C CYS A 70 -19.46 21.03 -2.82
N GLU A 71 -20.13 20.40 -3.80
CA GLU A 71 -19.92 20.57 -5.24
C GLU A 71 -20.01 22.04 -5.70
N LEU A 72 -20.97 22.80 -5.14
CA LEU A 72 -21.20 24.19 -5.50
C LEU A 72 -19.92 25.04 -5.44
N CYS A 73 -19.07 24.79 -4.45
CA CYS A 73 -17.78 25.46 -4.32
C CYS A 73 -16.64 24.57 -4.81
N HIS A 74 -16.64 23.27 -4.52
CA HIS A 74 -15.49 22.38 -4.65
C HIS A 74 -15.48 21.50 -5.92
N GLY A 75 -16.43 21.70 -6.84
CA GLY A 75 -16.60 20.93 -8.09
C GLY A 75 -16.31 21.72 -9.38
N TYR A 76 -15.44 22.73 -9.35
CA TYR A 76 -15.13 23.56 -10.52
C TYR A 76 -14.17 22.92 -11.51
N GLU A 77 -14.18 23.41 -12.75
CA GLU A 77 -13.13 23.17 -13.74
C GLU A 77 -11.94 24.11 -13.52
N ASN A 78 -10.75 23.68 -13.94
CA ASN A 78 -9.59 24.53 -14.01
C ASN A 78 -9.88 25.79 -14.86
N ALA A 79 -9.26 26.91 -14.50
CA ALA A 79 -9.33 28.11 -15.32
C ALA A 79 -8.81 27.85 -16.74
N LEU A 80 -9.33 28.56 -17.75
CA LEU A 80 -8.87 28.42 -19.15
C LEU A 80 -7.34 28.58 -19.33
N VAL A 81 -6.70 29.40 -18.50
CA VAL A 81 -5.24 29.59 -18.53
C VAL A 81 -4.44 28.41 -17.95
N HIS A 82 -5.14 27.50 -17.26
CA HIS A 82 -4.65 26.28 -16.61
C HIS A 82 -5.39 25.03 -17.14
N GLU A 83 -6.03 25.12 -18.32
CA GLU A 83 -6.87 24.04 -18.85
C GLU A 83 -6.08 22.76 -19.17
N THR A 84 -4.76 22.88 -19.35
CA THR A 84 -3.84 21.77 -19.60
C THR A 84 -3.20 21.20 -18.34
N ASP A 85 -3.36 21.90 -17.21
CA ASP A 85 -2.84 21.41 -15.93
C ASP A 85 -3.75 20.28 -15.42
N PRO A 86 -3.23 19.33 -14.62
CA PRO A 86 -4.07 18.34 -13.96
C PRO A 86 -5.22 19.00 -13.19
N ASP A 87 -6.38 18.35 -13.16
CA ASP A 87 -7.53 18.84 -12.39
C ASP A 87 -7.14 18.99 -10.91
N TYR A 88 -7.41 20.15 -10.33
CA TYR A 88 -7.08 20.45 -8.92
C TYR A 88 -8.29 20.76 -8.04
N SER A 89 -9.48 20.55 -8.59
CA SER A 89 -10.74 20.69 -7.87
C SER A 89 -10.99 19.49 -6.96
N PRO A 90 -11.18 19.67 -5.63
CA PRO A 90 -11.28 18.56 -4.69
C PRO A 90 -12.27 17.49 -5.10
N LEU A 91 -13.50 17.86 -5.49
CA LEU A 91 -14.52 16.91 -5.92
C LEU A 91 -14.10 16.17 -7.20
N ARG A 92 -13.53 16.89 -8.19
CA ARG A 92 -13.14 16.28 -9.48
C ARG A 92 -11.98 15.31 -9.35
N THR A 93 -11.08 15.53 -8.39
CA THR A 93 -9.97 14.59 -8.09
C THR A 93 -10.40 13.45 -7.18
N TRP A 94 -11.41 13.64 -6.31
CA TRP A 94 -11.84 12.64 -5.33
C TRP A 94 -12.87 11.64 -5.88
N GLN A 95 -13.85 12.09 -6.68
CA GLN A 95 -15.06 11.32 -7.00
C GLN A 95 -14.80 9.96 -7.68
N GLY A 96 -13.73 9.85 -8.48
CA GLY A 96 -13.36 8.61 -9.16
C GLY A 96 -12.45 7.69 -8.34
N THR A 97 -12.03 8.10 -7.14
CA THR A 97 -11.05 7.37 -6.32
C THR A 97 -11.68 6.18 -5.61
N MET A 98 -10.83 5.28 -5.10
CA MET A 98 -11.31 4.21 -4.22
C MET A 98 -11.84 4.75 -2.89
N MET A 99 -11.48 5.96 -2.43
CA MET A 99 -12.09 6.55 -1.24
C MET A 99 -13.57 6.92 -1.49
N ALA A 100 -13.88 7.56 -2.61
CA ALA A 100 -15.25 7.89 -2.99
C ALA A 100 -16.13 6.67 -3.33
N ASN A 101 -15.48 5.54 -3.60
CA ASN A 101 -16.14 4.31 -4.04
C ASN A 101 -15.86 3.12 -3.11
N SER A 102 -15.35 3.36 -1.90
CA SER A 102 -14.99 2.30 -0.95
C SER A 102 -16.19 1.47 -0.52
N ALA A 103 -17.39 2.06 -0.52
CA ALA A 103 -18.66 1.40 -0.25
C ALA A 103 -19.31 0.78 -1.51
N ARG A 104 -18.79 1.07 -2.70
CA ARG A 104 -19.27 0.53 -3.99
C ARG A 104 -18.36 -0.56 -4.55
N ASP A 105 -17.24 -0.83 -3.89
CA ASP A 105 -16.27 -1.83 -4.33
C ASP A 105 -16.85 -3.25 -4.20
N PRO A 106 -17.09 -3.97 -5.31
CA PRO A 106 -17.66 -5.31 -5.25
C PRO A 106 -16.71 -6.33 -4.60
N VAL A 107 -15.38 -6.14 -4.71
CA VAL A 107 -14.40 -7.01 -4.06
C VAL A 107 -14.48 -6.84 -2.54
N PHE A 108 -14.65 -5.61 -2.06
CA PHE A 108 -14.88 -5.34 -0.64
C PHE A 108 -16.10 -6.10 -0.11
N TRP A 109 -17.23 -6.06 -0.81
CA TRP A 109 -18.44 -6.76 -0.35
C TRP A 109 -18.32 -8.29 -0.41
N ALA A 110 -17.57 -8.83 -1.37
CA ALA A 110 -17.24 -10.26 -1.37
C ALA A 110 -16.37 -10.63 -0.16
N GLY A 111 -15.36 -9.82 0.18
CA GLY A 111 -14.57 -9.99 1.40
C GLY A 111 -15.39 -9.87 2.68
N VAL A 112 -16.33 -8.91 2.76
CA VAL A 112 -17.27 -8.79 3.89
C VAL A 112 -18.14 -10.04 4.02
N ALA A 113 -18.58 -10.65 2.91
CA ALA A 113 -19.37 -11.87 2.94
C ALA A 113 -18.57 -13.07 3.51
N VAL A 114 -17.28 -13.20 3.14
CA VAL A 114 -16.38 -14.20 3.74
C VAL A 114 -16.18 -13.93 5.22
N ALA A 115 -15.88 -12.69 5.60
CA ALA A 115 -15.67 -12.30 6.98
C ALA A 115 -16.91 -12.51 7.87
N ASP A 116 -18.11 -12.22 7.36
CA ASP A 116 -19.36 -12.47 8.08
C ASP A 116 -19.64 -13.97 8.24
N ALA A 117 -19.24 -14.80 7.26
CA ALA A 117 -19.32 -16.25 7.39
C ALA A 117 -18.33 -16.79 8.45
N ASP A 118 -17.14 -16.21 8.53
CA ASP A 118 -16.11 -16.57 9.51
C ASP A 118 -16.48 -16.17 10.94
N SER A 119 -16.94 -14.93 11.13
CA SER A 119 -17.33 -14.40 12.43
C SER A 119 -18.54 -13.45 12.29
N PRO A 120 -19.77 -13.99 12.34
CA PRO A 120 -20.98 -13.19 12.19
C PRO A 120 -21.07 -12.03 13.18
N GLY A 121 -21.24 -10.81 12.67
CA GLY A 121 -21.35 -9.59 13.46
C GLY A 121 -20.05 -8.86 13.76
N ASP A 122 -18.89 -9.40 13.39
CA ASP A 122 -17.58 -8.74 13.57
C ASP A 122 -17.17 -7.87 12.36
N THR A 123 -18.03 -7.73 11.36
CA THR A 123 -17.80 -6.93 10.15
C THR A 123 -18.06 -5.42 10.32
N ILE A 124 -18.53 -5.00 11.51
CA ILE A 124 -18.84 -3.59 11.78
C ILE A 124 -17.63 -2.66 11.57
N LEU A 125 -16.42 -3.18 11.83
CA LEU A 125 -15.18 -2.45 11.60
C LEU A 125 -14.93 -2.18 10.10
N CYS A 126 -15.30 -3.13 9.23
CA CYS A 126 -15.19 -2.99 7.78
C CYS A 126 -16.04 -1.80 7.31
N ILE A 127 -17.29 -1.72 7.77
CA ILE A 127 -18.21 -0.62 7.45
C ILE A 127 -17.74 0.70 8.02
N ARG A 128 -17.11 0.70 9.21
CA ARG A 128 -16.52 1.90 9.80
C ARG A 128 -15.45 2.54 8.92
N CYS A 129 -14.62 1.74 8.25
CA CYS A 129 -13.62 2.23 7.30
C CYS A 129 -14.23 2.58 5.93
N HIS A 130 -15.07 1.69 5.38
CA HIS A 130 -15.47 1.73 3.97
C HIS A 130 -16.77 2.48 3.69
N ALA A 131 -17.68 2.58 4.66
CA ALA A 131 -18.90 3.39 4.57
C ALA A 131 -19.13 4.15 5.91
N PRO A 132 -18.25 5.12 6.26
CA PRO A 132 -18.26 5.74 7.58
C PRO A 132 -19.58 6.43 7.94
N ARG A 133 -20.31 6.98 6.95
CA ARG A 133 -21.64 7.54 7.21
C ARG A 133 -22.64 6.47 7.61
N ALA A 134 -22.67 5.33 6.93
CA ALA A 134 -23.53 4.21 7.31
C ALA A 134 -23.24 3.76 8.75
N PHE A 135 -21.95 3.62 9.10
CA PHE A 135 -21.54 3.33 10.47
C PHE A 135 -22.07 4.38 11.46
N LEU A 136 -21.84 5.67 11.20
CA LEU A 136 -22.24 6.77 12.09
C LEU A 136 -23.77 6.88 12.23
N SER A 137 -24.53 6.55 11.19
CA SER A 137 -26.00 6.54 11.17
C SER A 137 -26.62 5.36 11.93
N GLY A 138 -25.82 4.37 12.36
CA GLY A 138 -26.35 3.16 13.02
C GLY A 138 -26.51 1.95 12.10
N HIS A 139 -26.03 2.01 10.86
CA HIS A 139 -26.11 0.94 9.86
C HIS A 139 -24.78 0.19 9.70
N GLY A 140 -23.95 0.17 10.74
CA GLY A 140 -22.65 -0.52 10.73
C GLY A 140 -22.72 -2.04 10.58
N SER A 141 -23.89 -2.67 10.76
CA SER A 141 -24.07 -4.12 10.65
C SER A 141 -24.47 -4.59 9.25
N ILE A 142 -24.53 -3.70 8.26
CA ILE A 142 -24.83 -4.07 6.88
C ILE A 142 -23.70 -4.93 6.33
N THR A 143 -24.04 -6.03 5.67
CA THR A 143 -23.06 -6.99 5.12
C THR A 143 -23.12 -7.14 3.60
N SER A 144 -23.96 -6.36 2.91
CA SER A 144 -24.07 -6.39 1.45
C SER A 144 -24.29 -5.01 0.84
N PHE A 145 -23.82 -4.82 -0.39
CA PHE A 145 -24.09 -3.61 -1.16
C PHE A 145 -25.58 -3.39 -1.41
N ASP A 146 -26.33 -4.44 -1.73
CA ASP A 146 -27.76 -4.36 -2.02
C ASP A 146 -28.55 -3.80 -0.83
N GLU A 147 -28.18 -4.18 0.40
CA GLU A 147 -28.77 -3.62 1.61
C GLU A 147 -28.36 -2.14 1.79
N LEU A 148 -27.07 -1.82 1.63
CA LEU A 148 -26.56 -0.44 1.75
C LEU A 148 -27.23 0.50 0.74
N ALA A 149 -27.39 0.07 -0.50
CA ALA A 149 -27.97 0.86 -1.59
C ALA A 149 -29.46 1.19 -1.36
N THR A 150 -30.14 0.52 -0.41
CA THR A 150 -31.50 0.90 0.00
C THR A 150 -31.54 2.12 0.92
N VAL A 151 -30.41 2.48 1.51
CA VAL A 151 -30.28 3.62 2.42
C VAL A 151 -29.73 4.82 1.67
N ALA A 152 -30.50 5.91 1.68
CA ALA A 152 -30.20 7.09 0.88
C ALA A 152 -28.79 7.64 1.15
N ASP A 153 -28.07 7.86 0.06
CA ASP A 153 -26.73 8.42 -0.02
C ASP A 153 -25.62 7.55 0.59
N GLU A 154 -25.87 6.55 1.45
CA GLU A 154 -24.84 5.88 2.28
C GLU A 154 -23.80 5.03 1.53
N ASP A 155 -23.90 4.96 0.20
CA ASP A 155 -22.99 4.29 -0.72
C ASP A 155 -21.83 5.18 -1.22
N GLN A 156 -21.69 6.41 -0.72
CA GLN A 156 -20.69 7.39 -1.18
C GLN A 156 -19.27 7.23 -0.59
N GLY A 157 -19.02 6.12 0.11
CA GLY A 157 -17.70 5.77 0.63
C GLY A 157 -17.18 6.73 1.71
N VAL A 158 -15.88 7.00 1.68
CA VAL A 158 -15.21 7.97 2.56
C VAL A 158 -15.40 9.39 2.01
N GLU A 159 -16.48 10.04 2.45
CA GLU A 159 -16.92 11.36 2.00
C GLU A 159 -16.23 12.54 2.70
N CYS A 160 -16.40 13.75 2.14
CA CYS A 160 -15.69 14.97 2.52
C CYS A 160 -15.78 15.25 4.03
N GLU A 161 -16.97 15.12 4.61
CA GLU A 161 -17.22 15.45 6.01
C GLU A 161 -16.65 14.45 7.00
N VAL A 162 -16.38 13.22 6.59
CA VAL A 162 -15.68 12.25 7.45
C VAL A 162 -14.31 12.80 7.81
N CYS A 163 -13.56 13.27 6.81
CA CYS A 163 -12.24 13.85 7.01
C CYS A 163 -12.31 15.28 7.57
N HIS A 164 -13.15 16.14 6.98
CA HIS A 164 -13.21 17.56 7.33
C HIS A 164 -13.96 17.87 8.64
N ARG A 165 -14.58 16.89 9.28
CA ARG A 165 -15.07 17.01 10.67
C ARG A 165 -14.29 16.14 11.65
N MET A 166 -13.29 15.38 11.19
CA MET A 166 -12.46 14.59 12.09
C MET A 166 -11.65 15.51 13.00
N THR A 167 -11.60 15.18 14.28
CA THR A 167 -10.77 15.86 15.27
C THR A 167 -9.69 14.91 15.77
N GLU A 168 -8.54 15.47 16.14
CA GLU A 168 -7.51 14.69 16.80
C GLU A 168 -8.03 14.16 18.14
N ASP A 169 -7.85 12.86 18.34
CA ASP A 169 -7.95 12.21 19.63
C ASP A 169 -6.56 11.70 20.03
N PRO A 170 -5.83 12.41 20.91
CA PRO A 170 -4.47 12.03 21.28
C PRO A 170 -4.42 10.79 22.16
N LEU A 171 -5.54 10.31 22.69
CA LEU A 171 -5.60 9.13 23.56
C LEU A 171 -5.88 7.85 22.78
N THR A 172 -6.48 7.96 21.60
CA THR A 172 -6.80 6.81 20.75
C THR A 172 -5.61 6.49 19.84
N PRO A 173 -5.10 5.24 19.88
CA PRO A 173 -4.08 4.77 18.94
C PRO A 173 -4.54 4.91 17.48
N ALA A 174 -3.58 4.99 16.56
CA ALA A 174 -3.89 4.89 15.14
C ALA A 174 -4.56 3.53 14.82
N GLY A 175 -5.38 3.53 13.78
CA GLY A 175 -5.98 2.33 13.22
C GLY A 175 -7.44 2.05 13.57
N ASN A 176 -7.96 1.02 12.90
CA ASN A 176 -9.32 0.49 13.04
C ASN A 176 -10.42 1.57 12.95
N ALA A 177 -10.19 2.61 12.14
CA ALA A 177 -11.07 3.76 11.93
C ALA A 177 -11.63 4.36 13.22
N GLN A 178 -10.83 4.39 14.30
CA GLN A 178 -11.25 4.92 15.60
C GLN A 178 -11.30 6.47 15.61
N TYR A 179 -11.92 7.07 14.60
CA TYR A 179 -12.07 8.51 14.45
C TYR A 179 -13.00 9.12 15.51
N ALA A 180 -12.73 10.38 15.84
CA ALA A 180 -13.63 11.27 16.53
C ALA A 180 -14.17 12.32 15.54
N ILE A 181 -15.48 12.47 15.46
CA ILE A 181 -16.17 13.40 14.57
C ILE A 181 -16.73 14.56 15.38
N ASP A 182 -16.40 15.78 14.95
CA ASP A 182 -16.99 17.00 15.49
C ASP A 182 -18.49 17.05 15.19
N ASP A 183 -19.27 17.36 16.22
CA ASP A 183 -20.72 17.52 16.15
C ASP A 183 -21.18 18.87 16.75
N VAL A 184 -20.23 19.77 17.05
CA VAL A 184 -20.53 21.06 17.65
C VAL A 184 -20.88 22.07 16.58
N VAL A 185 -22.14 22.51 16.55
CA VAL A 185 -22.60 23.55 15.63
C VAL A 185 -21.95 24.89 15.95
N MET A 186 -21.37 25.53 14.94
CA MET A 186 -20.89 26.91 14.97
C MET A 186 -21.67 27.71 13.92
N GLY A 187 -22.32 28.80 14.29
CA GLY A 187 -23.14 29.55 13.32
C GLY A 187 -24.33 28.71 12.83
N THR A 188 -24.32 28.31 11.55
CA THR A 188 -25.43 27.60 10.90
C THR A 188 -25.22 26.10 10.73
N ASN A 189 -24.00 25.58 10.88
CA ASN A 189 -23.66 24.17 10.72
C ASN A 189 -22.42 23.76 11.53
N VAL A 190 -22.09 22.47 11.54
CA VAL A 190 -20.82 21.99 12.12
C VAL A 190 -19.66 22.49 11.26
N PRO A 191 -18.59 23.07 11.83
CA PRO A 191 -17.50 23.62 11.04
C PRO A 191 -16.76 22.55 10.23
N ARG A 192 -16.30 22.90 9.02
CA ARG A 192 -15.34 22.10 8.26
C ARG A 192 -13.93 22.57 8.57
N ARG A 193 -13.04 21.63 8.85
CA ARG A 193 -11.68 21.86 9.29
C ARG A 193 -10.73 21.86 8.10
N GLY A 194 -9.66 22.65 8.19
CA GLY A 194 -8.61 22.67 7.18
C GLY A 194 -7.46 23.60 7.57
N PRO A 195 -6.41 23.69 6.76
CA PRO A 195 -5.20 24.43 7.13
C PRO A 195 -5.32 25.96 6.94
N TRP A 196 -6.48 26.46 6.51
CA TRP A 196 -6.63 27.85 6.05
C TRP A 196 -7.24 28.72 7.14
N ALA A 197 -6.51 29.78 7.49
CA ALA A 197 -7.05 30.92 8.21
C ALA A 197 -7.49 31.96 7.17
N PHE A 198 -8.68 32.54 7.33
CA PHE A 198 -9.20 33.57 6.43
C PHE A 198 -8.98 34.98 6.99
N ASP A 199 -7.78 35.24 7.54
CA ASP A 199 -7.40 36.50 8.19
C ASP A 199 -6.50 37.41 7.31
N ASP A 200 -6.11 36.92 6.12
CA ASP A 200 -5.23 37.57 5.16
C ASP A 200 -5.97 38.36 4.06
N GLY A 201 -7.30 38.49 4.19
CA GLY A 201 -8.16 39.19 3.24
C GLY A 201 -8.78 38.28 2.17
N VAL A 202 -8.48 36.98 2.17
CA VAL A 202 -9.26 35.98 1.43
C VAL A 202 -10.67 35.88 2.05
N PRO A 203 -11.76 35.96 1.27
CA PRO A 203 -13.10 35.86 1.83
C PRO A 203 -13.34 34.51 2.52
N GLU A 204 -14.03 34.56 3.67
CA GLU A 204 -14.48 33.36 4.39
C GLU A 204 -15.43 32.53 3.51
N PRO A 205 -15.40 31.18 3.64
CA PRO A 205 -16.31 30.31 2.93
C PRO A 205 -17.76 30.50 3.41
N PRO A 206 -18.77 30.15 2.58
CA PRO A 206 -20.19 30.30 2.91
C PRO A 206 -20.72 29.27 3.93
N HIS A 207 -19.83 28.54 4.61
CA HIS A 207 -20.13 27.59 5.68
C HIS A 207 -19.18 27.83 6.85
N SER A 208 -19.51 27.31 8.04
CA SER A 208 -18.62 27.42 9.19
C SER A 208 -17.32 26.66 8.94
N TRP A 209 -16.22 27.21 9.46
CA TRP A 209 -14.87 26.70 9.24
C TRP A 209 -14.04 26.82 10.51
N LEU A 210 -13.01 25.97 10.64
CA LEU A 210 -12.00 26.02 11.68
C LEU A 210 -10.63 25.70 11.10
N VAL A 211 -9.60 26.40 11.58
CA VAL A 211 -8.21 26.00 11.32
C VAL A 211 -7.91 24.76 12.15
N ASP A 212 -7.34 23.75 11.51
CA ASP A 212 -6.93 22.52 12.17
C ASP A 212 -5.67 21.94 11.52
N GLU A 213 -4.58 21.85 12.29
CA GLU A 213 -3.32 21.26 11.84
C GLU A 213 -3.43 19.75 11.67
N TYR A 214 -4.29 19.09 12.45
CA TYR A 214 -4.46 17.63 12.44
C TYR A 214 -4.77 17.10 11.04
N ILE A 215 -5.60 17.81 10.27
CA ILE A 215 -5.97 17.42 8.91
C ILE A 215 -4.76 17.37 7.96
N GLY A 216 -3.73 18.17 8.22
CA GLY A 216 -2.48 18.16 7.47
C GLY A 216 -1.49 17.08 7.89
N THR A 217 -1.79 16.27 8.91
CA THR A 217 -0.85 15.27 9.45
C THR A 217 -1.13 13.87 8.93
N SER A 218 -0.08 13.06 8.78
CA SER A 218 -0.21 11.63 8.42
C SER A 218 -1.01 10.83 9.46
N ARG A 219 -1.09 11.31 10.71
CA ARG A 219 -1.91 10.69 11.76
C ARG A 219 -3.39 10.65 11.39
N LEU A 220 -3.90 11.61 10.59
CA LEU A 220 -5.26 11.55 10.04
C LEU A 220 -5.46 10.26 9.23
N CYS A 221 -4.58 10.00 8.28
CA CYS A 221 -4.60 8.82 7.41
C CYS A 221 -4.43 7.53 8.20
N GLY A 222 -3.55 7.56 9.21
CA GLY A 222 -3.34 6.45 10.14
C GLY A 222 -4.57 6.04 10.94
N THR A 223 -5.64 6.83 10.96
CA THR A 223 -6.91 6.41 11.58
C THR A 223 -7.51 5.20 10.87
N CYS A 224 -7.39 5.09 9.54
CA CYS A 224 -7.91 3.96 8.77
C CYS A 224 -6.80 3.05 8.20
N HIS A 225 -5.62 3.60 7.89
CA HIS A 225 -4.51 2.87 7.25
C HIS A 225 -3.60 2.16 8.25
N ASP A 226 -4.22 1.56 9.27
CA ASP A 226 -3.60 0.65 10.21
C ASP A 226 -4.71 -0.29 10.71
N VAL A 227 -4.61 -1.59 10.43
CA VAL A 227 -5.70 -2.56 10.64
C VAL A 227 -5.20 -3.71 11.49
N THR A 228 -5.92 -3.95 12.57
CA THR A 228 -5.65 -5.01 13.54
C THR A 228 -6.90 -5.86 13.71
N THR A 229 -6.77 -7.17 13.58
CA THR A 229 -7.88 -8.12 13.80
C THR A 229 -7.87 -8.59 15.25
N THR A 230 -8.91 -9.35 15.65
CA THR A 230 -9.11 -9.74 17.05
C THR A 230 -8.31 -10.96 17.48
N ALA A 231 -7.80 -11.74 16.53
CA ALA A 231 -6.99 -12.93 16.82
C ALA A 231 -5.65 -12.52 17.46
N GLU A 232 -5.19 -13.29 18.44
CA GLU A 232 -3.85 -13.08 19.02
C GLU A 232 -2.81 -13.58 18.04
N ARG A 233 -1.83 -12.73 17.70
CA ARG A 233 -0.72 -13.14 16.84
C ARG A 233 0.11 -14.23 17.51
N VAL A 234 0.46 -15.26 16.75
CA VAL A 234 1.36 -16.34 17.19
C VAL A 234 2.68 -16.34 16.41
N ASP A 235 3.70 -16.98 16.97
CA ASP A 235 4.95 -17.31 16.26
C ASP A 235 4.85 -18.65 15.49
N ASP A 236 5.92 -19.02 14.78
CA ASP A 236 6.02 -20.27 14.02
C ASP A 236 5.78 -21.54 14.87
N ALA A 237 5.89 -21.44 16.20
CA ALA A 237 5.64 -22.53 17.14
C ALA A 237 4.21 -22.49 17.73
N GLY A 238 3.37 -21.56 17.28
CA GLY A 238 2.00 -21.36 17.77
C GLY A 238 1.93 -20.71 19.14
N VAL A 239 3.00 -20.04 19.59
CA VAL A 239 3.04 -19.35 20.87
C VAL A 239 2.56 -17.91 20.69
N GLY A 240 1.54 -17.54 21.47
CA GLY A 240 1.00 -16.17 21.47
C GLY A 240 2.05 -15.11 21.81
N LEU A 241 2.07 -14.05 21.01
CA LEU A 241 2.99 -12.93 21.12
C LEU A 241 2.44 -11.80 22.00
N GLY A 242 1.24 -11.96 22.57
CA GLY A 242 0.61 -10.97 23.44
C GLY A 242 0.13 -9.71 22.74
N VAL A 243 0.11 -9.70 21.41
CA VAL A 243 -0.43 -8.64 20.55
C VAL A 243 -1.46 -9.23 19.59
N PRO A 244 -2.49 -8.49 19.18
CA PRO A 244 -3.40 -8.97 18.16
C PRO A 244 -2.74 -8.99 16.78
N PHE A 245 -3.33 -9.71 15.84
CA PHE A 245 -2.78 -9.89 14.50
C PHE A 245 -2.82 -8.58 13.68
N ASN A 246 -1.65 -8.24 13.14
CA ASN A 246 -1.35 -6.96 12.52
C ASN A 246 -1.58 -6.94 11.00
N GLU A 247 -2.81 -7.20 10.55
CA GLU A 247 -3.16 -7.37 9.13
C GLU A 247 -2.65 -6.26 8.19
N GLN A 248 -2.76 -4.98 8.57
CA GLN A 248 -2.22 -3.87 7.77
C GLN A 248 -1.50 -2.86 8.65
N ARG A 249 -0.31 -2.43 8.27
CA ARG A 249 0.52 -1.52 9.08
C ARG A 249 1.04 -0.32 8.29
N THR A 250 0.36 0.09 7.21
CA THR A 250 0.83 1.17 6.31
C THR A 250 1.26 2.45 7.04
N TYR A 251 0.45 2.92 8.00
CA TYR A 251 0.82 4.09 8.80
C TYR A 251 1.98 3.81 9.74
N SER A 252 1.99 2.68 10.43
CA SER A 252 3.09 2.29 11.32
C SER A 252 4.42 2.08 10.58
N GLU A 253 4.38 1.50 9.37
CA GLU A 253 5.52 1.38 8.46
C GLU A 253 6.07 2.77 8.08
N TRP A 254 5.18 3.73 7.75
CA TRP A 254 5.56 5.12 7.52
C TRP A 254 6.16 5.78 8.76
N LEU A 255 5.53 5.61 9.91
CA LEU A 255 5.95 6.20 11.18
C LEU A 255 7.35 5.71 11.58
N GLY A 256 7.68 4.45 11.29
CA GLY A 256 8.99 3.86 11.51
C GLY A 256 10.04 4.19 10.45
N SER A 257 9.67 4.88 9.36
CA SER A 257 10.57 5.20 8.24
C SER A 257 11.29 6.54 8.39
N ALA A 258 12.30 6.76 7.56
CA ALA A 258 12.99 8.03 7.42
C ALA A 258 12.07 9.19 7.00
N TYR A 259 10.93 8.90 6.35
CA TYR A 259 10.00 9.92 5.86
C TYR A 259 9.14 10.53 6.97
N ALA A 260 9.01 9.87 8.13
CA ALA A 260 8.34 10.43 9.31
C ALA A 260 9.27 11.28 10.18
N VAL A 261 10.58 11.29 9.91
CA VAL A 261 11.56 12.04 10.69
C VAL A 261 11.59 13.50 10.23
N PRO A 262 11.37 14.49 11.13
CA PRO A 262 11.45 15.91 10.76
C PRO A 262 12.80 16.28 10.14
N GLY A 263 12.78 16.95 8.99
CA GLY A 263 13.97 17.40 8.27
C GLY A 263 13.76 17.47 6.76
N PRO A 264 14.82 17.67 5.97
CA PRO A 264 14.72 17.79 4.52
C PRO A 264 14.17 16.55 3.79
N GLY A 265 14.21 15.37 4.42
CA GLY A 265 13.67 14.13 3.88
C GLY A 265 12.26 13.78 4.37
N PHE A 266 11.65 14.62 5.23
CA PHE A 266 10.29 14.40 5.69
C PHE A 266 9.30 14.46 4.52
N ALA A 267 8.39 13.50 4.47
CA ALA A 267 7.25 13.53 3.57
C ALA A 267 6.05 12.88 4.27
N SER A 268 4.99 13.65 4.44
CA SER A 268 3.72 13.15 4.96
C SER A 268 2.99 12.30 3.92
N CYS A 269 2.01 11.48 4.35
CA CYS A 269 1.06 10.83 3.46
C CYS A 269 0.46 11.81 2.44
N GLN A 270 0.11 13.02 2.88
CA GLN A 270 -0.47 14.07 2.04
C GLN A 270 0.51 14.62 1.01
N ASP A 271 1.80 14.69 1.31
CA ASP A 271 2.78 15.23 0.36
C ASP A 271 2.89 14.37 -0.91
N CYS A 272 2.68 13.05 -0.78
CA CYS A 272 2.68 12.12 -1.91
C CYS A 272 1.28 11.88 -2.49
N HIS A 273 0.27 11.62 -1.64
CA HIS A 273 -1.08 11.18 -2.08
C HIS A 273 -2.07 12.33 -2.26
N MET A 274 -1.72 13.55 -1.85
CA MET A 274 -2.51 14.76 -2.05
C MET A 274 -1.62 15.90 -2.58
N PRO A 275 -1.10 15.82 -3.82
CA PRO A 275 -0.14 16.79 -4.33
C PRO A 275 -0.56 18.25 -4.12
N ALA A 276 0.40 19.07 -3.68
CA ALA A 276 0.18 20.49 -3.40
C ALA A 276 -0.15 21.28 -4.66
N VAL A 277 -1.11 22.20 -4.55
CA VAL A 277 -1.50 23.11 -5.62
C VAL A 277 -1.25 24.53 -5.15
N ALA A 278 -0.13 25.12 -5.60
CA ALA A 278 0.27 26.45 -5.16
C ALA A 278 -0.77 27.51 -5.53
N ASP A 279 -1.01 28.45 -4.62
CA ASP A 279 -1.80 29.66 -4.84
C ASP A 279 -3.25 29.46 -5.34
N LYS A 280 -3.83 28.26 -5.20
CA LYS A 280 -5.21 27.97 -5.61
C LYS A 280 -6.15 27.73 -4.42
N PRO A 281 -7.18 28.57 -4.22
CA PRO A 281 -8.27 28.28 -3.29
C PRO A 281 -9.21 27.21 -3.79
N GLY A 282 -9.67 26.39 -2.84
CA GLY A 282 -10.56 25.26 -3.10
C GLY A 282 -12.01 25.62 -3.43
N CYS A 283 -12.39 26.88 -3.66
CA CYS A 283 -13.77 27.23 -4.05
C CYS A 283 -13.82 27.99 -5.38
N THR A 284 -14.78 27.64 -6.26
CA THR A 284 -15.03 28.25 -7.57
C THR A 284 -15.11 29.78 -7.56
N ALA A 285 -15.74 30.36 -6.53
CA ALA A 285 -15.89 31.82 -6.39
C ALA A 285 -14.54 32.53 -6.17
N HIS A 286 -13.55 31.81 -5.66
CA HIS A 286 -12.28 32.35 -5.20
C HIS A 286 -11.09 31.88 -6.04
N VAL A 287 -11.16 30.68 -6.65
CA VAL A 287 -10.03 29.94 -7.24
C VAL A 287 -9.21 30.74 -8.26
N ASN A 288 -9.84 31.72 -8.91
CA ASN A 288 -9.23 32.57 -9.93
C ASN A 288 -9.06 34.04 -9.51
N GLN A 289 -9.41 34.37 -8.26
CA GLN A 289 -9.42 35.75 -7.75
C GLN A 289 -8.49 35.94 -6.56
N TYR A 290 -8.23 34.88 -5.82
CA TYR A 290 -7.44 34.90 -4.59
C TYR A 290 -6.39 33.80 -4.61
N SER A 291 -5.36 33.99 -3.79
CA SER A 291 -4.30 33.02 -3.52
C SER A 291 -4.13 32.95 -2.01
N HIS A 292 -3.75 31.79 -1.50
CA HIS A 292 -3.39 31.61 -0.10
C HIS A 292 -2.02 30.94 -0.01
N ARG A 293 -1.19 31.38 0.95
CA ARG A 293 0.21 30.94 1.08
C ARG A 293 0.39 29.42 1.19
N SER A 294 -0.57 28.72 1.80
CA SER A 294 -0.50 27.27 1.98
C SER A 294 -0.96 26.48 0.74
N GLY A 295 -1.55 27.17 -0.24
CA GLY A 295 -2.15 26.56 -1.43
C GLY A 295 -3.28 25.58 -1.12
N GLY A 296 -3.77 24.93 -2.17
CA GLY A 296 -4.68 23.81 -2.11
C GLY A 296 -3.95 22.46 -2.13
N ARG A 297 -4.73 21.39 -2.15
CA ARG A 297 -4.27 20.00 -2.27
C ARG A 297 -5.20 19.26 -3.22
N ARG A 298 -4.62 18.54 -4.19
CA ARG A 298 -5.39 17.58 -5.00
C ARG A 298 -5.89 16.47 -4.08
N HIS A 299 -7.11 16.01 -4.28
CA HIS A 299 -7.65 14.87 -3.55
C HIS A 299 -7.53 13.61 -4.42
N ASP A 300 -6.36 13.41 -5.03
CA ASP A 300 -6.10 12.26 -5.90
C ASP A 300 -6.20 10.97 -5.10
N LEU A 301 -5.56 10.89 -3.92
CA LEU A 301 -5.73 9.81 -2.95
C LEU A 301 -5.57 8.41 -3.58
N VAL A 302 -4.69 8.33 -4.58
CA VAL A 302 -4.52 7.14 -5.42
C VAL A 302 -3.46 6.19 -4.89
N GLY A 303 -3.65 4.91 -5.20
CA GLY A 303 -2.70 3.82 -4.99
C GLY A 303 -2.74 2.85 -6.18
N ALA A 304 -2.31 1.60 -5.98
CA ALA A 304 -2.11 0.65 -7.09
C ALA A 304 -3.36 -0.11 -7.57
N ASN A 305 -4.55 0.15 -7.01
CA ASN A 305 -5.79 -0.55 -7.38
C ASN A 305 -6.43 -0.02 -8.69
N ARG A 306 -5.61 0.16 -9.73
CA ARG A 306 -6.00 0.79 -11.00
C ARG A 306 -7.05 0.02 -11.77
N PHE A 307 -6.96 -1.32 -11.78
CA PHE A 307 -7.93 -2.17 -12.46
C PHE A 307 -9.33 -2.05 -11.82
N MET A 308 -9.43 -1.96 -10.49
CA MET A 308 -10.73 -1.77 -9.85
C MET A 308 -11.37 -0.42 -10.18
N VAL A 309 -10.59 0.65 -10.37
CA VAL A 309 -11.15 1.91 -10.87
C VAL A 309 -11.75 1.74 -12.28
N GLN A 310 -11.18 0.87 -13.12
CA GLN A 310 -11.77 0.54 -14.42
C GLN A 310 -13.05 -0.28 -14.29
N ILE A 311 -13.11 -1.25 -13.37
CA ILE A 311 -14.33 -2.01 -13.08
C ILE A 311 -15.43 -1.07 -12.58
N LEU A 312 -15.12 -0.19 -11.62
CA LEU A 312 -16.06 0.82 -11.10
C LEU A 312 -16.53 1.78 -12.19
N ARG A 313 -15.65 2.18 -13.11
CA ARG A 313 -16.02 2.97 -14.29
C ARG A 313 -16.99 2.21 -15.20
N GLN A 314 -16.83 0.91 -15.37
CA GLN A 314 -17.75 0.09 -16.18
C GLN A 314 -19.13 -0.03 -15.51
N GLU A 315 -19.14 -0.31 -14.20
CA GLU A 315 -20.34 -0.54 -13.41
C GLU A 315 -21.14 0.74 -13.11
N PHE A 316 -20.46 1.83 -12.73
CA PHE A 316 -21.10 3.07 -12.27
C PHE A 316 -20.97 4.23 -13.25
N GLY A 317 -20.12 4.09 -14.27
CA GLY A 317 -19.97 5.05 -15.36
C GLY A 317 -21.08 4.95 -16.41
N SER A 318 -20.85 5.62 -17.54
CA SER A 318 -21.82 5.79 -18.62
C SER A 318 -22.28 4.48 -19.28
N SER A 319 -21.46 3.41 -19.20
CA SER A 319 -21.79 2.08 -19.73
C SER A 319 -22.66 1.24 -18.80
N GLY A 320 -22.66 1.53 -17.51
CA GLY A 320 -23.37 0.77 -16.48
C GLY A 320 -24.56 1.55 -15.92
N ALA A 321 -24.54 1.79 -14.61
CA ALA A 321 -25.61 2.47 -13.89
C ALA A 321 -25.68 3.99 -14.18
N ASN A 322 -24.65 4.57 -14.81
CA ASN A 322 -24.57 6.00 -15.16
C ASN A 322 -24.82 6.91 -13.95
N LEU A 323 -24.21 6.57 -12.82
CA LEU A 323 -24.29 7.33 -11.56
C LEU A 323 -23.15 8.34 -11.44
N ILE A 324 -21.97 8.01 -11.98
CA ILE A 324 -20.77 8.84 -11.94
C ILE A 324 -20.29 9.08 -13.36
N ALA A 325 -19.95 10.31 -13.73
CA ALA A 325 -19.44 10.58 -15.06
C ALA A 325 -18.05 9.95 -15.28
N ASP A 326 -17.84 9.32 -16.44
CA ASP A 326 -16.59 8.66 -16.82
C ASP A 326 -15.33 9.51 -16.56
N PHE A 327 -15.44 10.83 -16.75
CA PHE A 327 -14.31 11.74 -16.60
C PHE A 327 -13.69 11.69 -15.18
N PHE A 328 -14.50 11.44 -14.14
CA PHE A 328 -13.98 11.34 -12.76
C PHE A 328 -13.06 10.13 -12.61
N PHE A 329 -13.45 8.98 -13.18
CA PHE A 329 -12.63 7.77 -13.18
C PHE A 329 -11.39 7.95 -14.08
N ASP A 330 -11.55 8.59 -15.25
CA ASP A 330 -10.44 8.85 -16.17
C ASP A 330 -9.38 9.76 -15.51
N ASN A 331 -9.81 10.75 -14.70
CA ASN A 331 -8.92 11.60 -13.92
C ASN A 331 -8.14 10.80 -12.86
N THR A 332 -8.82 9.93 -12.11
CA THR A 332 -8.18 9.03 -11.14
C THR A 332 -7.15 8.11 -11.80
N ILE A 333 -7.49 7.52 -12.95
CA ILE A 333 -6.59 6.62 -13.70
C ILE A 333 -5.35 7.39 -14.16
N ALA A 334 -5.51 8.63 -14.63
CA ALA A 334 -4.38 9.47 -15.02
C ALA A 334 -3.45 9.79 -13.82
N ALA A 335 -4.03 10.08 -12.64
CA ALA A 335 -3.24 10.28 -11.43
C ALA A 335 -2.50 9.01 -10.98
N MET A 336 -3.09 7.83 -11.14
CA MET A 336 -2.42 6.55 -10.90
C MET A 336 -1.24 6.33 -11.87
N ASP A 337 -1.44 6.64 -13.15
CA ASP A 337 -0.39 6.51 -14.18
C ASP A 337 0.79 7.47 -13.94
N GLU A 338 0.55 8.61 -13.27
CA GLU A 338 1.58 9.54 -12.82
C GLU A 338 2.31 9.03 -11.55
N LEU A 339 1.57 8.54 -10.56
CA LEU A 339 2.13 8.15 -9.26
C LEU A 339 2.92 6.83 -9.31
N LEU A 340 2.35 5.79 -9.91
CA LEU A 340 2.86 4.42 -9.77
C LEU A 340 4.32 4.23 -10.22
N PRO A 341 4.79 4.82 -11.33
CA PRO A 341 6.19 4.69 -11.75
C PRO A 341 7.20 5.28 -10.76
N THR A 342 6.77 6.14 -9.83
CA THR A 342 7.65 6.75 -8.82
C THR A 342 7.90 5.86 -7.60
N ALA A 343 7.07 4.83 -7.41
CA ALA A 343 7.07 3.99 -6.20
C ALA A 343 8.35 3.14 -6.04
N ALA A 344 9.03 2.83 -7.14
CA ALA A 344 10.21 1.99 -7.13
C ALA A 344 11.26 2.47 -8.15
N THR A 345 12.52 2.16 -7.87
CA THR A 345 13.61 2.23 -8.86
C THR A 345 14.19 0.84 -9.05
N MET A 346 14.52 0.48 -10.28
CA MET A 346 15.11 -0.82 -10.60
C MET A 346 16.41 -0.61 -11.37
N GLU A 347 17.46 -1.26 -10.89
CA GLU A 347 18.78 -1.31 -11.53
C GLU A 347 19.05 -2.73 -12.01
N LEU A 348 19.65 -2.84 -13.20
CA LEU A 348 19.93 -4.11 -13.84
C LEU A 348 21.40 -4.16 -14.25
N GLN A 349 22.11 -5.19 -13.80
CA GLN A 349 23.52 -5.44 -14.10
C GLN A 349 23.66 -6.86 -14.67
N GLY A 350 24.59 -7.04 -15.59
CA GLY A 350 24.79 -8.32 -16.29
C GLY A 350 26.20 -8.47 -16.84
N PRO A 351 26.55 -9.66 -17.34
CA PRO A 351 27.85 -9.89 -17.95
C PRO A 351 28.02 -9.10 -19.25
N ALA A 352 29.28 -8.90 -19.64
CA ALA A 352 29.62 -8.14 -20.84
C ALA A 352 29.32 -8.90 -22.15
N GLU A 353 29.22 -10.23 -22.09
CA GLU A 353 28.93 -11.14 -23.20
C GLU A 353 28.33 -12.44 -22.66
N VAL A 354 27.71 -13.26 -23.53
CA VAL A 354 27.13 -14.56 -23.20
C VAL A 354 27.44 -15.62 -24.26
N ASP A 355 27.79 -16.84 -23.82
CA ASP A 355 27.74 -18.03 -24.67
C ASP A 355 26.44 -18.80 -24.37
N LEU A 356 25.48 -18.77 -25.29
CA LEU A 356 24.21 -19.47 -25.13
C LEU A 356 24.35 -21.00 -25.10
N ALA A 357 25.50 -21.55 -25.50
CA ALA A 357 25.82 -22.96 -25.35
C ALA A 357 26.19 -23.34 -23.90
N GLU A 358 26.63 -22.38 -23.09
CA GLU A 358 27.01 -22.57 -21.69
C GLU A 358 25.90 -22.12 -20.73
N GLY A 359 25.11 -21.13 -21.14
CA GLY A 359 24.08 -20.50 -20.31
C GLY A 359 24.50 -19.10 -19.88
N LEU A 360 23.70 -18.48 -19.03
CA LEU A 360 23.95 -17.14 -18.50
C LEU A 360 23.92 -17.18 -16.98
N GLU A 361 24.86 -16.50 -16.34
CA GLU A 361 24.86 -16.23 -14.90
C GLU A 361 25.09 -14.74 -14.65
N GLY A 362 24.72 -14.27 -13.46
CA GLY A 362 25.08 -12.93 -12.99
C GLY A 362 24.23 -11.80 -13.56
N ILE A 363 22.95 -12.06 -13.87
CA ILE A 363 21.98 -10.97 -14.07
C ILE A 363 21.48 -10.53 -12.70
N GLU A 364 22.06 -9.44 -12.18
CA GLU A 364 21.69 -8.86 -10.89
C GLU A 364 20.62 -7.79 -11.08
N VAL A 365 19.51 -7.96 -10.37
CA VAL A 365 18.41 -6.99 -10.29
C VAL A 365 18.41 -6.40 -8.89
N THR A 366 18.46 -5.08 -8.78
CA THR A 366 18.22 -4.38 -7.50
C THR A 366 16.93 -3.58 -7.62
N VAL A 367 15.97 -3.83 -6.75
CA VAL A 367 14.72 -3.05 -6.65
C VAL A 367 14.79 -2.21 -5.38
N THR A 368 14.69 -0.90 -5.50
CA THR A 368 14.67 0.05 -4.38
C THR A 368 13.26 0.58 -4.16
N ASN A 369 12.79 0.52 -2.93
CA ASN A 369 11.54 1.11 -2.49
C ASN A 369 11.72 2.62 -2.24
N ASN A 370 10.93 3.43 -2.96
CA ASN A 370 10.90 4.89 -2.82
C ASN A 370 9.70 5.40 -2.01
N THR A 371 8.86 4.49 -1.50
CA THR A 371 7.71 4.82 -0.68
C THR A 371 8.08 4.90 0.81
N GLY A 372 7.24 5.58 1.59
CA GLY A 372 7.41 5.68 3.03
C GLY A 372 6.98 4.43 3.81
N HIS A 373 6.36 3.46 3.16
CA HIS A 373 5.84 2.23 3.75
C HIS A 373 6.40 1.02 3.00
N LYS A 374 5.99 -0.22 3.34
CA LYS A 374 6.42 -1.39 2.56
C LYS A 374 5.97 -1.26 1.10
N LEU A 375 6.71 -1.88 0.19
CA LEU A 375 6.37 -1.96 -1.23
C LEU A 375 6.08 -3.43 -1.61
N PRO A 376 4.81 -3.78 -1.93
CA PRO A 376 3.58 -2.98 -1.80
C PRO A 376 2.93 -3.07 -0.40
N THR A 377 2.53 -1.96 0.21
CA THR A 377 1.79 -1.94 1.51
C THR A 377 0.30 -2.28 1.35
N GLY A 378 -0.42 -2.34 2.48
CA GLY A 378 -1.88 -2.46 2.58
C GLY A 378 -2.36 -3.90 2.76
N TYR A 379 -3.62 -4.16 2.38
CA TYR A 379 -4.26 -5.48 2.45
C TYR A 379 -3.46 -6.55 1.71
N SER A 380 -3.15 -7.65 2.39
CA SER A 380 -2.25 -8.72 1.93
C SER A 380 -2.87 -9.60 0.85
N GLU A 381 -4.13 -9.98 1.03
CA GLU A 381 -4.74 -11.07 0.28
C GLU A 381 -4.97 -10.66 -1.19
N GLY A 382 -4.51 -11.53 -2.10
CA GLY A 382 -4.59 -11.28 -3.54
C GLY A 382 -3.70 -10.14 -4.04
N ARG A 383 -2.76 -9.61 -3.24
CA ARG A 383 -1.81 -8.56 -3.63
C ARG A 383 -0.39 -9.11 -3.74
N VAL A 384 0.19 -9.00 -4.93
CA VAL A 384 1.56 -9.45 -5.20
C VAL A 384 2.28 -8.48 -6.13
N MET A 385 3.54 -8.20 -5.84
CA MET A 385 4.50 -7.70 -6.83
C MET A 385 5.50 -8.79 -7.16
N TRP A 386 6.10 -8.75 -8.35
CA TRP A 386 7.17 -9.70 -8.68
C TRP A 386 8.09 -9.18 -9.77
N LEU A 387 9.25 -9.81 -9.91
CA LEU A 387 10.13 -9.62 -11.04
C LEU A 387 9.76 -10.60 -12.18
N GLU A 388 9.35 -10.04 -13.31
CA GLU A 388 9.22 -10.76 -14.57
C GLU A 388 10.50 -10.54 -15.39
N LEU A 389 11.21 -11.63 -15.72
CA LEU A 389 12.36 -11.61 -16.60
C LEU A 389 12.03 -12.35 -17.90
N VAL A 390 12.32 -11.71 -19.04
CA VAL A 390 12.26 -12.34 -20.37
C VAL A 390 13.54 -12.03 -21.13
N ALA A 391 14.26 -13.09 -21.51
CA ALA A 391 15.45 -13.02 -22.37
C ALA A 391 15.09 -13.45 -23.79
N GLU A 392 15.34 -12.60 -24.78
CA GLU A 392 14.97 -12.82 -26.18
C GLU A 392 16.16 -12.62 -27.12
N TYR A 393 16.19 -13.42 -28.19
CA TYR A 393 17.11 -13.27 -29.32
C TYR A 393 16.32 -13.49 -30.62
N ASP A 394 16.45 -12.57 -31.58
CA ASP A 394 15.69 -12.57 -32.85
C ASP A 394 14.16 -12.80 -32.69
N GLY A 395 13.59 -12.23 -31.63
CA GLY A 395 12.16 -12.39 -31.29
C GLY A 395 11.76 -13.77 -30.76
N GLN A 396 12.73 -14.67 -30.53
CA GLN A 396 12.52 -15.93 -29.83
C GLN A 396 12.87 -15.78 -28.34
N VAL A 397 11.95 -16.17 -27.46
CA VAL A 397 12.22 -16.29 -26.02
C VAL A 397 13.24 -17.41 -25.79
N VAL A 398 14.38 -17.03 -25.22
CA VAL A 398 15.50 -17.90 -24.82
C VAL A 398 15.27 -18.43 -23.41
N TYR A 399 14.83 -17.55 -22.51
CA TYR A 399 14.55 -17.86 -21.12
C TYR A 399 13.50 -16.90 -20.57
N SER A 400 12.69 -17.37 -19.62
CA SER A 400 11.77 -16.53 -18.86
C SER A 400 11.64 -17.00 -17.42
N SER A 401 11.39 -16.06 -16.52
CA SER A 401 11.01 -16.31 -15.12
C SER A 401 9.92 -15.32 -14.72
N GLY A 402 8.88 -15.79 -14.02
CA GLY A 402 7.74 -14.95 -13.64
C GLY A 402 6.98 -14.32 -14.80
N ALA A 403 7.06 -14.85 -16.02
CA ALA A 403 6.30 -14.36 -17.17
C ALA A 403 4.80 -14.43 -16.91
N TRP A 404 4.09 -13.32 -17.17
CA TRP A 404 2.63 -13.29 -17.08
C TRP A 404 1.97 -13.88 -18.33
N ASP A 405 1.02 -14.79 -18.12
CA ASP A 405 0.03 -15.18 -19.11
C ASP A 405 -1.38 -14.99 -18.55
N GLN A 406 -2.30 -14.42 -19.34
CA GLN A 406 -3.63 -14.09 -18.84
C GLN A 406 -4.47 -15.34 -18.49
N ALA A 407 -4.20 -16.49 -19.12
CA ALA A 407 -4.95 -17.72 -18.90
C ALA A 407 -4.34 -18.60 -17.81
N THR A 408 -3.01 -18.61 -17.69
CA THR A 408 -2.30 -19.46 -16.70
C THR A 408 -1.73 -18.70 -15.52
N GLY A 409 -1.83 -17.37 -15.49
CA GLY A 409 -1.30 -16.52 -14.44
C GLY A 409 0.22 -16.33 -14.54
N MET A 410 0.83 -16.04 -13.39
CA MET A 410 2.27 -15.85 -13.26
C MET A 410 3.01 -17.18 -13.41
N GLN A 411 4.09 -17.20 -14.20
CA GLN A 411 4.94 -18.37 -14.33
C GLN A 411 5.61 -18.71 -12.99
N GLU A 412 5.29 -19.89 -12.45
CA GLU A 412 5.97 -20.46 -11.29
C GLU A 412 7.28 -21.15 -11.70
N ASP A 413 8.39 -20.76 -11.07
CA ASP A 413 9.70 -21.38 -11.27
C ASP A 413 10.65 -21.13 -10.08
N PRO A 414 11.77 -21.87 -9.95
CA PRO A 414 12.65 -21.75 -8.79
C PRO A 414 13.36 -20.40 -8.60
N GLN A 415 13.36 -19.54 -9.62
CA GLN A 415 13.93 -18.17 -9.56
C GLN A 415 12.85 -17.09 -9.50
N LEU A 416 11.57 -17.47 -9.38
CA LEU A 416 10.50 -16.50 -9.18
C LEU A 416 10.79 -15.66 -7.93
N ARG A 417 10.68 -14.35 -8.10
CA ARG A 417 10.91 -13.37 -7.03
C ARG A 417 9.66 -12.53 -6.81
N THR A 418 8.79 -12.95 -5.90
CA THR A 418 7.58 -12.24 -5.48
C THR A 418 7.86 -11.25 -4.35
N TYR A 419 6.99 -10.29 -4.10
CA TYR A 419 6.98 -9.37 -2.98
C TYR A 419 5.54 -9.28 -2.48
N GLU A 420 5.26 -10.04 -1.43
CA GLU A 420 3.91 -10.27 -0.91
C GLU A 420 3.95 -10.56 0.59
N ALA A 421 2.79 -10.51 1.23
CA ALA A 421 2.61 -10.98 2.60
C ALA A 421 1.43 -11.95 2.64
N VAL A 422 1.64 -13.11 3.27
CA VAL A 422 0.65 -14.17 3.38
C VAL A 422 0.34 -14.39 4.85
N GLY A 423 -0.84 -13.97 5.26
CA GLY A 423 -1.42 -14.27 6.56
C GLY A 423 -2.21 -15.57 6.51
N GLU A 424 -2.19 -16.30 7.62
CA GLU A 424 -2.93 -17.54 7.77
C GLU A 424 -3.42 -17.74 9.21
N ARG A 425 -4.34 -18.68 9.39
CA ARG A 425 -4.55 -19.32 10.68
C ARG A 425 -3.52 -20.43 10.89
N TRP A 426 -2.62 -20.25 11.84
CA TRP A 426 -1.52 -21.16 12.14
C TRP A 426 -1.96 -22.61 12.38
N SER A 427 -3.12 -22.82 13.01
CA SER A 427 -3.54 -24.16 13.44
C SER A 427 -3.86 -25.13 12.29
N ASP A 428 -4.24 -24.61 11.12
CA ASP A 428 -4.67 -25.40 9.97
C ASP A 428 -4.18 -24.88 8.62
N GLY A 429 -3.46 -23.75 8.59
CA GLY A 429 -2.92 -23.13 7.37
C GLY A 429 -3.99 -22.44 6.51
N THR A 430 -5.14 -22.08 7.10
CA THR A 430 -6.20 -21.38 6.34
C THR A 430 -5.75 -19.98 5.96
N THR A 431 -5.68 -19.69 4.66
CA THR A 431 -5.36 -18.37 4.09
C THR A 431 -6.59 -17.73 3.44
N LEU A 432 -6.53 -16.44 3.07
CA LEU A 432 -7.60 -15.70 2.39
C LEU A 432 -8.86 -15.43 3.23
N HIS A 433 -8.73 -15.63 4.55
CA HIS A 433 -9.77 -15.41 5.54
C HIS A 433 -9.26 -14.40 6.59
N LEU A 434 -9.27 -13.11 6.24
CA LEU A 434 -8.70 -12.01 7.05
C LEU A 434 -9.00 -12.11 8.57
N LEU A 435 -10.24 -12.42 8.97
CA LEU A 435 -10.61 -12.47 10.40
C LEU A 435 -10.05 -13.69 11.14
N LEU A 436 -9.59 -14.70 10.39
CA LEU A 436 -9.03 -15.93 10.94
C LEU A 436 -7.51 -15.88 11.05
N ASN A 437 -6.86 -14.94 10.35
CA ASN A 437 -5.41 -14.80 10.34
C ASN A 437 -4.88 -14.50 11.75
N ASP A 438 -3.95 -15.33 12.21
CA ASP A 438 -3.25 -15.19 13.49
C ASP A 438 -1.73 -15.37 13.35
N HIS A 439 -1.25 -15.68 12.14
CA HIS A 439 0.16 -15.92 11.84
C HIS A 439 0.53 -15.37 10.46
N TRP A 440 1.76 -14.86 10.34
CA TRP A 440 2.35 -14.50 9.06
C TRP A 440 3.20 -15.68 8.60
N ASP A 441 2.79 -16.38 7.54
CA ASP A 441 3.63 -17.40 6.91
C ASP A 441 4.92 -16.76 6.37
N HIS A 442 4.76 -15.65 5.65
CA HIS A 442 5.87 -14.78 5.27
C HIS A 442 5.40 -13.37 4.94
N ASP A 443 6.34 -12.43 4.97
CA ASP A 443 6.19 -11.07 4.48
C ASP A 443 7.51 -10.66 3.83
N THR A 444 7.48 -10.66 2.51
CA THR A 444 8.65 -10.44 1.67
C THR A 444 8.66 -9.07 0.98
N ARG A 445 7.68 -8.23 1.30
CA ARG A 445 7.56 -6.86 0.77
C ARG A 445 8.78 -6.04 1.14
N ILE A 446 9.18 -5.12 0.26
CA ILE A 446 10.40 -4.34 0.44
C ILE A 446 10.16 -3.25 1.50
N PRO A 447 10.92 -3.21 2.61
CA PRO A 447 10.82 -2.16 3.64
C PRO A 447 11.00 -0.75 3.09
N PRO A 448 10.47 0.31 3.75
CA PRO A 448 10.83 1.68 3.42
C PRO A 448 12.21 2.06 3.97
N LEU A 449 12.77 3.15 3.42
CA LEU A 449 14.03 3.71 3.88
C LEU A 449 13.99 4.00 5.38
N GLY A 450 14.97 3.46 6.12
CA GLY A 450 15.16 3.74 7.54
C GLY A 450 14.17 3.02 8.48
N LEU A 451 13.39 2.05 7.99
CA LEU A 451 12.46 1.28 8.82
C LEU A 451 13.20 0.65 9.99
N GLN A 452 12.79 1.01 11.20
CA GLN A 452 13.28 0.41 12.44
C GLN A 452 12.65 -0.96 12.67
N ALA A 453 13.40 -1.86 13.31
CA ALA A 453 12.85 -3.16 13.70
C ALA A 453 11.72 -2.99 14.72
N ASP A 454 10.57 -3.59 14.45
CA ASP A 454 9.40 -3.59 15.28
C ASP A 454 8.55 -4.83 14.94
N LEU A 455 8.07 -5.53 15.98
CA LEU A 455 7.33 -6.78 15.81
C LEU A 455 6.21 -6.68 14.77
N GLU A 456 5.49 -5.55 14.72
CA GLU A 456 4.33 -5.37 13.86
C GLU A 456 4.67 -4.90 12.46
N THR A 457 5.88 -4.39 12.21
CA THR A 457 6.29 -3.89 10.89
C THR A 457 7.47 -4.65 10.28
N ASP A 458 8.09 -5.57 11.00
CA ASP A 458 9.17 -6.40 10.50
C ASP A 458 8.73 -7.22 9.27
N PRO A 459 9.60 -7.42 8.27
CA PRO A 459 9.45 -8.51 7.31
C PRO A 459 9.45 -9.87 8.02
N VAL A 460 8.83 -10.87 7.42
CA VAL A 460 8.75 -12.23 7.97
C VAL A 460 9.38 -13.20 6.98
N GLY A 461 10.33 -14.01 7.47
CA GLY A 461 11.15 -14.90 6.66
C GLY A 461 12.63 -14.50 6.66
N ASP A 462 13.42 -15.08 5.74
CA ASP A 462 14.88 -14.94 5.69
C ASP A 462 15.37 -13.97 4.60
N ARG A 463 14.46 -13.27 3.93
CA ARG A 463 14.77 -12.43 2.77
C ARG A 463 15.70 -11.27 3.07
N TYR A 464 15.48 -10.62 4.20
CA TYR A 464 16.19 -9.42 4.58
C TYR A 464 17.01 -9.67 5.83
N THR A 465 18.18 -9.04 5.89
CA THR A 465 18.99 -8.96 7.11
C THR A 465 19.10 -7.48 7.48
N PRO A 466 18.95 -7.12 8.77
CA PRO A 466 19.14 -5.73 9.18
C PRO A 466 20.51 -5.19 8.78
N LEU A 467 20.52 -3.93 8.37
CA LEU A 467 21.73 -3.16 8.09
C LEU A 467 22.54 -2.93 9.39
N PRO A 468 23.83 -2.54 9.29
CA PRO A 468 24.67 -2.32 10.48
C PRO A 468 24.15 -1.28 11.48
N ASP A 469 23.26 -0.39 11.05
CA ASP A 469 22.60 0.61 11.90
C ASP A 469 21.31 0.10 12.57
N GLY A 470 20.92 -1.14 12.32
CA GLY A 470 19.73 -1.79 12.88
C GLY A 470 18.46 -1.59 12.06
N THR A 471 18.50 -0.88 10.94
CA THR A 471 17.35 -0.69 10.05
C THR A 471 17.21 -1.81 9.04
N TRP A 472 16.01 -2.01 8.51
CA TRP A 472 15.78 -2.92 7.40
C TRP A 472 16.24 -2.29 6.07
N PRO A 473 16.81 -3.07 5.13
CA PRO A 473 17.17 -2.56 3.82
C PRO A 473 15.91 -2.15 3.05
N ASN A 474 15.95 -0.97 2.42
CA ASN A 474 14.84 -0.51 1.57
C ASN A 474 14.93 -1.00 0.12
N TYR A 475 15.70 -2.06 -0.10
CA TYR A 475 15.91 -2.64 -1.41
C TYR A 475 15.97 -4.16 -1.30
N ASP A 476 15.65 -4.81 -2.41
CA ASP A 476 15.88 -6.23 -2.62
C ASP A 476 16.88 -6.46 -3.75
N GLN A 477 17.69 -7.50 -3.62
CA GLN A 477 18.63 -7.95 -4.64
C GLN A 477 18.36 -9.39 -5.01
N HIS A 478 18.26 -9.64 -6.31
CA HIS A 478 18.06 -10.99 -6.85
C HIS A 478 18.93 -11.21 -8.08
N ALA A 479 19.55 -12.39 -8.16
CA ALA A 479 20.41 -12.76 -9.27
C ALA A 479 19.77 -13.90 -10.06
N TYR A 480 19.58 -13.69 -11.36
CA TYR A 480 19.12 -14.71 -12.29
C TYR A 480 20.29 -15.39 -12.98
N ALA A 481 20.11 -16.69 -13.19
CA ALA A 481 20.93 -17.52 -14.06
C ALA A 481 20.01 -18.41 -14.92
N PHE A 482 20.41 -18.76 -16.14
CA PHE A 482 19.68 -19.74 -16.92
C PHE A 482 20.60 -20.70 -17.67
N PRO A 483 20.18 -21.95 -17.84
CA PRO A 483 21.01 -22.97 -18.48
C PRO A 483 21.20 -22.72 -19.96
N ALA A 484 22.11 -23.48 -20.57
CA ALA A 484 22.35 -23.49 -22.01
C ALA A 484 21.05 -23.55 -22.83
N ALA A 485 20.92 -22.63 -23.79
CA ALA A 485 19.75 -22.46 -24.63
C ALA A 485 19.75 -23.44 -25.81
N SER A 486 19.66 -24.75 -25.52
CA SER A 486 19.82 -25.87 -26.47
C SER A 486 18.99 -25.86 -27.76
N LYS A 487 18.01 -24.95 -27.90
CA LYS A 487 17.11 -24.83 -29.05
C LYS A 487 17.24 -23.50 -29.81
N VAL A 488 18.15 -22.62 -29.41
CA VAL A 488 18.41 -21.36 -30.10
C VAL A 488 19.52 -21.58 -31.11
N ALA A 489 19.26 -21.23 -32.36
CA ALA A 489 20.25 -21.24 -33.42
C ALA A 489 20.57 -19.80 -33.81
N ASP A 490 21.81 -19.58 -34.21
CA ASP A 490 22.28 -18.33 -34.80
C ASP A 490 21.42 -17.96 -36.02
N ALA A 491 20.70 -16.85 -35.92
CA ALA A 491 19.79 -16.34 -36.94
C ALA A 491 20.54 -15.64 -38.07
N THR A 492 21.73 -15.11 -37.76
CA THR A 492 22.61 -14.35 -38.65
C THR A 492 24.04 -14.93 -38.69
N PRO A 493 24.25 -16.21 -39.09
CA PRO A 493 25.58 -16.85 -39.03
C PRO A 493 26.66 -16.24 -39.93
N GLN A 494 26.30 -15.24 -40.72
CA GLN A 494 27.19 -14.51 -41.59
C GLN A 494 27.71 -13.20 -40.96
N ASP A 495 27.14 -12.76 -39.82
CA ASP A 495 27.48 -11.51 -39.15
C ASP A 495 27.47 -11.67 -37.62
N ALA A 496 28.47 -12.34 -37.06
CA ALA A 496 28.59 -12.56 -35.61
C ALA A 496 28.68 -11.28 -34.74
N GLY A 497 28.63 -10.08 -35.34
CA GLY A 497 28.60 -8.81 -34.62
C GLY A 497 27.20 -8.26 -34.36
N ASP A 498 26.14 -8.86 -34.92
CA ASP A 498 24.76 -8.42 -34.73
C ASP A 498 23.97 -9.27 -33.71
N ASP A 499 24.60 -10.33 -33.18
CA ASP A 499 23.98 -11.21 -32.21
C ASP A 499 23.92 -10.59 -30.81
N VAL A 500 22.71 -10.20 -30.41
CA VAL A 500 22.46 -9.56 -29.11
C VAL A 500 21.30 -10.25 -28.42
N LEU A 501 21.54 -10.73 -27.20
CA LEU A 501 20.49 -11.16 -26.28
C LEU A 501 19.90 -9.93 -25.59
N LEU A 502 18.59 -9.75 -25.71
CA LEU A 502 17.86 -8.72 -24.97
C LEU A 502 17.26 -9.33 -23.71
N VAL A 503 17.76 -8.94 -22.54
CA VAL A 503 17.21 -9.35 -21.24
C VAL A 503 16.37 -8.20 -20.71
N THR A 504 15.05 -8.36 -20.74
CA THR A 504 14.10 -7.39 -20.19
C THR A 504 13.59 -7.86 -18.85
N VAL A 505 13.70 -7.00 -17.83
CA VAL A 505 13.14 -7.22 -16.50
C VAL A 505 12.06 -6.18 -16.24
N ARG A 506 10.92 -6.61 -15.71
CA ARG A 506 9.80 -5.77 -15.31
C ARG A 506 9.46 -6.02 -13.85
N LEU A 507 9.30 -4.95 -13.08
CA LEU A 507 8.67 -5.02 -11.78
C LEU A 507 7.16 -4.95 -11.99
N ARG A 508 6.47 -6.08 -11.80
CA ARG A 508 5.03 -6.23 -11.99
C ARG A 508 4.29 -6.06 -10.67
N TYR A 509 3.05 -5.60 -10.75
CA TYR A 509 2.10 -5.53 -9.63
C TYR A 509 0.75 -6.10 -10.06
N LEU A 510 0.15 -6.93 -9.21
CA LEU A 510 -1.22 -7.40 -9.35
C LEU A 510 -1.93 -7.32 -8.01
N ILE A 511 -3.19 -6.90 -8.06
CA ILE A 511 -4.14 -7.05 -6.96
C ILE A 511 -5.39 -7.75 -7.50
N ASN A 512 -6.03 -8.55 -6.65
CA ASN A 512 -7.11 -9.44 -7.03
C ASN A 512 -6.60 -10.49 -8.02
N SER A 513 -5.62 -11.29 -7.57
CA SER A 513 -5.07 -12.41 -8.34
C SER A 513 -6.18 -13.37 -8.79
N PRO A 514 -5.96 -14.14 -9.89
CA PRO A 514 -6.90 -15.18 -10.30
C PRO A 514 -7.29 -16.14 -9.16
N GLU A 515 -6.32 -16.63 -8.37
CA GLU A 515 -6.63 -17.45 -7.19
C GLU A 515 -7.58 -16.75 -6.20
N TYR A 516 -7.39 -15.46 -5.94
CA TYR A 516 -8.24 -14.73 -5.00
C TYR A 516 -9.65 -14.53 -5.55
N ILE A 517 -9.79 -14.26 -6.86
CA ILE A 517 -11.10 -14.15 -7.49
C ILE A 517 -11.83 -15.50 -7.49
N ASP A 518 -11.14 -16.60 -7.78
CA ASP A 518 -11.70 -17.96 -7.72
C ASP A 518 -12.12 -18.33 -6.29
N PHE A 519 -11.31 -17.95 -5.30
CA PHE A 519 -11.64 -18.09 -3.88
C PHE A 519 -12.93 -17.33 -3.54
N LEU A 520 -13.01 -16.03 -3.87
CA LEU A 520 -14.20 -15.23 -3.62
C LEU A 520 -15.43 -15.82 -4.31
N ALA A 521 -15.31 -16.27 -5.57
CA ALA A 521 -16.39 -16.92 -6.31
C ALA A 521 -16.95 -18.16 -5.59
N THR A 522 -16.09 -18.86 -4.85
CA THR A 522 -16.43 -20.09 -4.13
C THR A 522 -17.00 -19.80 -2.74
N GLU A 523 -16.38 -18.89 -2.00
CA GLU A 523 -16.64 -18.69 -0.56
C GLU A 523 -17.59 -17.51 -0.26
N ALA A 524 -17.68 -16.51 -1.15
CA ALA A 524 -18.44 -15.27 -0.91
C ALA A 524 -19.88 -15.29 -1.48
N GLY A 525 -20.38 -16.44 -1.92
CA GLY A 525 -21.74 -16.59 -2.44
C GLY A 525 -22.05 -15.69 -3.64
N GLU A 526 -23.20 -15.02 -3.64
CA GLU A 526 -23.63 -14.16 -4.76
C GLU A 526 -22.69 -12.96 -4.98
N ALA A 527 -22.11 -12.40 -3.91
CA ALA A 527 -21.15 -11.30 -4.02
C ALA A 527 -19.87 -11.75 -4.73
N GLY A 528 -19.36 -12.95 -4.39
CA GLY A 528 -18.23 -13.56 -5.05
C GLY A 528 -18.46 -13.85 -6.52
N LEU A 529 -19.60 -14.45 -6.85
CA LEU A 529 -19.99 -14.73 -8.24
C LEU A 529 -20.13 -13.45 -9.07
N HIS A 530 -20.63 -12.37 -8.47
CA HIS A 530 -20.68 -11.06 -9.11
C HIS A 530 -19.27 -10.54 -9.45
N VAL A 531 -18.34 -10.58 -8.50
CA VAL A 531 -16.93 -10.18 -8.73
C VAL A 531 -16.30 -11.02 -9.85
N ALA A 532 -16.42 -12.35 -9.79
CA ALA A 532 -15.88 -13.23 -10.83
C ALA A 532 -16.45 -12.90 -12.22
N THR A 533 -17.75 -12.62 -12.30
CA THR A 533 -18.39 -12.21 -13.55
C THR A 533 -17.81 -10.90 -14.09
N LEU A 534 -17.58 -9.90 -13.22
CA LEU A 534 -16.99 -8.63 -13.64
C LEU A 534 -15.57 -8.81 -14.17
N PHE A 535 -14.76 -9.63 -13.48
CA PHE A 535 -13.40 -9.93 -13.91
C PHE A 535 -13.39 -10.70 -15.24
N ASP A 536 -14.24 -11.71 -15.39
CA ASP A 536 -14.38 -12.47 -16.64
C ASP A 536 -14.78 -11.57 -17.83
N LEU A 537 -15.75 -10.68 -17.63
CA LEU A 537 -16.20 -9.73 -18.66
C LEU A 537 -15.10 -8.74 -19.06
N ALA A 538 -14.24 -8.37 -18.12
CA ALA A 538 -13.08 -7.52 -18.37
C ALA A 538 -11.87 -8.28 -18.97
N GLY A 539 -11.92 -9.62 -19.02
CA GLY A 539 -10.82 -10.48 -19.48
C GLY A 539 -9.77 -10.79 -18.41
N GLY A 540 -10.11 -10.60 -17.14
CA GLY A 540 -9.23 -10.71 -15.97
C GLY A 540 -8.42 -9.44 -15.70
N ALA A 541 -7.86 -9.32 -14.49
CA ALA A 541 -6.98 -8.22 -14.13
C ALA A 541 -5.61 -8.38 -14.81
N PRO A 542 -5.15 -7.42 -15.63
CA PRO A 542 -3.78 -7.44 -16.14
C PRO A 542 -2.81 -6.87 -15.09
N PRO A 543 -1.58 -7.39 -14.99
CA PRO A 543 -0.59 -6.80 -14.11
C PRO A 543 -0.10 -5.45 -14.62
N LEU A 544 0.15 -4.55 -13.68
CA LEU A 544 0.75 -3.25 -13.93
C LEU A 544 2.27 -3.39 -14.01
N THR A 545 2.89 -2.69 -14.95
CA THR A 545 4.35 -2.50 -14.93
C THR A 545 4.67 -1.26 -14.12
N ILE A 546 5.36 -1.43 -12.99
CA ILE A 546 5.85 -0.32 -12.17
C ILE A 546 7.10 0.29 -12.80
N THR A 547 8.04 -0.56 -13.21
CA THR A 547 9.26 -0.15 -13.93
C THR A 547 9.75 -1.30 -14.82
N GLU A 548 10.44 -0.96 -15.89
CA GLU A 548 11.03 -1.88 -16.87
C GLU A 548 12.47 -1.46 -17.16
N GLN A 549 13.38 -2.43 -17.26
CA GLN A 549 14.78 -2.22 -17.68
C GLN A 549 15.15 -3.31 -18.69
N THR A 550 16.03 -2.97 -19.64
CA THR A 550 16.54 -3.92 -20.63
C THR A 550 18.06 -3.85 -20.70
N LEU A 551 18.72 -5.01 -20.61
CA LEU A 551 20.12 -5.19 -20.96
C LEU A 551 20.26 -5.79 -22.35
N ALA A 552 21.20 -5.25 -23.11
CA ALA A 552 21.65 -5.81 -24.37
C ALA A 552 23.01 -6.48 -24.15
N ILE A 553 23.06 -7.81 -24.28
CA ILE A 553 24.25 -8.63 -24.02
C ILE A 553 24.71 -9.27 -25.33
N PRO A 554 25.90 -8.93 -25.84
CA PRO A 554 26.48 -9.59 -27.01
C PRO A 554 26.57 -11.11 -26.83
N ILE A 555 26.13 -11.86 -27.85
CA ILE A 555 26.25 -13.32 -27.86
C ILE A 555 27.57 -13.68 -28.56
N VAL A 556 28.39 -14.51 -27.91
CA VAL A 556 29.69 -14.98 -28.44
C VAL A 556 29.68 -16.46 -28.80
N GLY A 557 28.60 -17.18 -28.48
CA GLY A 557 28.46 -18.59 -28.79
C GLY A 557 27.01 -19.07 -28.79
N PHE A 558 26.75 -20.09 -29.62
CA PHE A 558 25.45 -20.76 -29.76
C PHE A 558 25.64 -22.27 -29.58
N PRO A 559 24.62 -22.99 -29.07
CA PRO A 559 24.65 -24.44 -29.04
C PRO A 559 24.86 -25.00 -30.46
N ALA A 560 25.66 -26.06 -30.58
CA ALA A 560 25.91 -26.68 -31.88
C ALA A 560 24.59 -27.06 -32.56
N SER A 561 24.29 -26.46 -33.71
CA SER A 561 23.15 -26.85 -34.52
C SER A 561 23.27 -28.35 -34.79
N GLY A 562 22.28 -29.14 -34.39
CA GLY A 562 22.28 -30.58 -34.59
C GLY A 562 22.58 -30.89 -36.05
N ALA A 563 23.82 -31.27 -36.35
CA ALA A 563 24.17 -31.80 -37.64
C ALA A 563 23.43 -33.12 -37.74
N THR A 564 22.33 -33.14 -38.51
CA THR A 564 21.76 -34.37 -39.02
C THR A 564 22.89 -35.08 -39.74
N THR A 565 23.50 -36.05 -39.07
CA THR A 565 24.40 -36.99 -39.71
C THR A 565 23.57 -37.68 -40.77
N THR A 566 23.67 -37.23 -42.01
CA THR A 566 23.32 -38.05 -43.17
C THR A 566 24.22 -39.27 -43.10
N GLY A 567 23.70 -40.32 -42.46
CA GLY A 567 24.33 -41.62 -42.37
C GLY A 567 24.57 -42.11 -43.78
N GLY A 568 25.83 -42.08 -44.21
CA GLY A 568 26.28 -42.82 -45.36
C GLY A 568 26.12 -44.30 -45.08
N ASP A 569 25.53 -45.00 -46.05
CA ASP A 569 25.42 -46.45 -46.11
C ASP A 569 26.70 -47.15 -45.67
N GLY A 570 26.57 -48.01 -44.67
CA GLY A 570 27.63 -48.84 -44.12
C GLY A 570 27.07 -50.19 -43.69
N THR A 571 26.78 -51.03 -44.67
CA THR A 571 26.38 -52.44 -44.52
C THR A 571 27.44 -53.24 -43.77
N SER A 572 27.11 -53.87 -42.63
CA SER A 572 27.55 -55.26 -42.31
C SER A 572 26.91 -55.83 -41.03
N THR A 573 26.03 -56.81 -41.22
CA THR A 573 26.00 -58.14 -40.56
C THR A 573 26.16 -58.27 -39.03
N GLY A 574 25.04 -58.61 -38.37
CA GLY A 574 24.81 -59.90 -37.70
C GLY A 574 25.42 -60.17 -36.31
N GLY A 575 24.57 -60.55 -35.35
CA GLY A 575 25.00 -61.33 -34.16
C GLY A 575 24.14 -61.18 -32.90
N SER A 576 23.18 -62.10 -32.74
CA SER A 576 22.55 -62.70 -31.55
C SER A 576 22.57 -62.02 -30.15
N GLU A 577 21.35 -61.92 -29.60
CA GLU A 577 20.86 -62.38 -28.28
C GLU A 577 21.83 -62.67 -27.13
N GLY A 578 21.47 -62.16 -25.93
CA GLY A 578 21.98 -62.61 -24.64
C GLY A 578 21.42 -61.78 -23.47
N GLU A 579 20.28 -62.23 -22.91
CA GLU A 579 19.77 -61.82 -21.60
C GLU A 579 20.66 -62.37 -20.47
N ALA A 580 20.85 -61.61 -19.38
CA ALA A 580 21.00 -62.15 -18.02
C ALA A 580 20.89 -61.04 -16.95
N GLU A 581 19.89 -61.21 -16.07
CA GLU A 581 19.77 -60.57 -14.76
C GLU A 581 20.85 -61.05 -13.78
N GLY A 582 21.12 -60.30 -12.70
CA GLY A 582 21.83 -60.85 -11.54
C GLY A 582 22.43 -59.87 -10.51
N SER A 583 21.58 -59.32 -9.64
CA SER A 583 21.74 -59.24 -8.17
C SER A 583 23.14 -59.06 -7.52
N GLY A 584 23.29 -57.95 -6.78
CA GLY A 584 23.46 -57.95 -5.31
C GLY A 584 24.82 -58.30 -4.69
N GLY A 585 25.42 -57.36 -3.94
CA GLY A 585 26.54 -57.62 -3.03
C GLY A 585 27.09 -56.39 -2.32
N THR A 586 26.70 -56.22 -1.06
CA THR A 586 27.13 -55.19 -0.08
C THR A 586 28.47 -55.57 0.60
N SER A 587 29.37 -54.63 0.88
CA SER A 587 30.03 -54.44 2.21
C SER A 587 31.11 -53.32 2.24
N THR A 588 30.83 -52.27 3.03
CA THR A 588 31.66 -51.59 4.06
C THR A 588 33.20 -51.44 3.97
N SER A 589 33.67 -50.19 4.14
CA SER A 589 34.73 -49.77 5.10
C SER A 589 34.81 -48.22 5.16
N THR A 590 34.36 -47.53 6.22
CA THR A 590 35.13 -46.99 7.37
C THR A 590 36.53 -46.41 7.09
N GLY A 591 36.72 -45.13 7.46
CA GLY A 591 38.05 -44.55 7.72
C GLY A 591 38.15 -43.02 7.65
N ALA A 592 37.84 -42.31 8.75
CA ALA A 592 38.48 -41.04 9.10
C ALA A 592 39.74 -41.35 9.96
N PRO A 593 40.74 -40.45 10.11
CA PRO A 593 40.66 -39.47 11.21
C PRO A 593 41.42 -38.11 11.09
N SER A 594 41.08 -37.23 12.05
CA SER A 594 41.89 -36.31 12.88
C SER A 594 42.42 -34.95 12.37
N ASP A 595 41.78 -33.88 12.89
CA ASP A 595 42.27 -32.76 13.74
C ASP A 595 43.78 -32.44 13.83
N GLU A 596 44.14 -31.15 13.77
CA GLU A 596 44.40 -30.32 14.97
C GLU A 596 44.91 -28.86 14.68
N THR A 597 44.52 -27.95 15.59
CA THR A 597 45.21 -26.72 16.11
C THR A 597 44.97 -25.33 15.50
N GLY A 598 44.56 -24.40 16.37
CA GLY A 598 44.31 -22.96 16.13
C GLY A 598 45.40 -21.99 16.66
N PRO A 599 45.06 -20.85 17.31
CA PRO A 599 45.27 -19.47 16.82
C PRO A 599 46.27 -18.63 17.66
N PRO A 600 46.39 -17.29 17.43
CA PRO A 600 45.76 -16.29 18.34
C PRO A 600 45.32 -14.95 17.65
N GLY A 601 44.26 -14.24 18.08
CA GLY A 601 44.21 -13.14 19.10
C GLY A 601 44.39 -11.74 18.45
N GLY A 602 43.71 -10.61 18.72
CA GLY A 602 42.70 -10.10 19.68
C GLY A 602 42.98 -8.59 19.87
N THR A 603 41.96 -7.70 20.00
CA THR A 603 41.92 -6.46 20.84
C THR A 603 40.63 -5.62 20.65
N ALA A 604 40.25 -4.89 21.70
CA ALA A 604 38.96 -4.28 22.03
C ALA A 604 38.83 -2.74 21.76
N GLY A 605 37.59 -2.21 21.89
CA GLY A 605 37.09 -0.83 21.59
C GLY A 605 37.51 0.31 22.57
N PRO A 606 36.64 1.23 23.07
CA PRO A 606 35.24 1.61 22.76
C PRO A 606 35.00 3.16 22.66
N GLY A 607 33.75 3.65 22.50
CA GLY A 607 33.41 5.07 22.72
C GLY A 607 31.94 5.48 22.48
N SER A 608 31.21 5.71 23.58
CA SER A 608 29.83 6.18 23.71
C SER A 608 29.68 7.72 23.73
N SER A 609 28.52 8.28 23.34
CA SER A 609 27.75 9.24 24.18
C SER A 609 26.43 9.72 23.56
N SER A 610 25.40 9.69 24.40
CA SER A 610 24.04 10.25 24.35
C SER A 610 23.95 11.79 24.33
N GLY A 611 22.81 12.34 23.88
CA GLY A 611 22.37 13.72 24.12
C GLY A 611 20.92 13.99 23.69
N ASP A 612 20.13 14.44 24.67
CA ASP A 612 18.67 14.66 24.73
C ASP A 612 18.11 15.93 24.03
N GLU A 613 16.80 15.86 23.74
CA GLU A 613 15.72 16.87 23.81
C GLU A 613 15.81 18.27 23.15
N GLY A 614 14.86 18.50 22.23
CA GLY A 614 13.83 19.55 22.36
C GLY A 614 14.04 20.90 21.65
N ALA A 615 13.26 21.19 20.61
CA ALA A 615 12.49 22.44 20.42
C ALA A 615 11.88 22.54 19.01
N ALA A 616 10.67 23.12 18.97
CA ALA A 616 9.81 23.39 17.83
C ALA A 616 10.42 24.27 16.71
N ALA A 617 9.97 24.00 15.48
CA ALA A 617 9.97 24.88 14.30
C ALA A 617 8.80 24.36 13.44
N ASP A 618 7.66 25.04 13.23
CA ASP A 618 7.48 26.34 12.58
C ASP A 618 8.56 26.65 11.55
N ASP A 619 8.35 26.15 10.33
CA ASP A 619 8.41 26.95 9.10
C ASP A 619 8.00 26.10 7.88
N GLY A 620 7.06 26.63 7.11
CA GLY A 620 6.60 26.04 5.85
C GLY A 620 7.73 25.99 4.81
N GLY A 621 8.08 24.77 4.43
CA GLY A 621 8.95 24.49 3.28
C GLY A 621 8.12 24.28 2.01
N SER A 622 7.70 25.36 1.36
CA SER A 622 7.26 25.33 -0.02
C SER A 622 8.49 25.28 -0.94
N GLU A 623 9.08 24.11 -1.12
CA GLU A 623 9.86 23.80 -2.32
C GLU A 623 9.25 22.54 -2.94
N GLY A 624 8.33 22.77 -3.87
CA GLY A 624 7.78 21.70 -4.69
C GLY A 624 8.92 20.94 -5.35
N CYS A 625 8.85 19.61 -5.28
CA CYS A 625 9.74 18.72 -5.99
C CYS A 625 9.82 19.14 -7.46
N SER A 626 10.92 19.78 -7.84
CA SER A 626 11.29 19.90 -9.25
C SER A 626 11.65 18.49 -9.72
N CYS A 627 10.88 17.93 -10.65
CA CYS A 627 11.27 16.76 -11.43
C CYS A 627 12.59 17.08 -12.15
N ARG A 628 13.72 16.68 -11.55
CA ARG A 628 15.05 16.92 -12.08
C ARG A 628 15.40 15.78 -13.02
N SER A 629 15.13 15.97 -14.30
CA SER A 629 15.68 15.13 -15.36
C SER A 629 17.12 15.56 -15.63
N ASP A 630 18.08 14.84 -15.06
CA ASP A 630 19.46 14.94 -15.52
C ASP A 630 19.62 14.12 -16.81
N SER A 631 19.79 14.81 -17.93
CA SER A 631 20.32 14.25 -19.18
C SER A 631 21.47 15.13 -19.65
N PRO A 632 22.66 14.57 -19.96
CA PRO A 632 23.80 15.38 -20.35
C PRO A 632 23.65 15.86 -21.79
N SER A 633 23.75 17.18 -21.95
CA SER A 633 23.74 17.88 -23.23
C SER A 633 24.97 17.55 -24.08
N GLY A 634 24.75 17.26 -25.37
CA GLY A 634 25.77 17.48 -26.39
C GLY A 634 25.53 16.83 -27.75
N ARG A 635 24.83 17.51 -28.67
CA ARG A 635 25.30 17.79 -30.07
C ARG A 635 24.25 18.57 -30.89
N ALA A 636 24.78 19.37 -31.81
CA ALA A 636 24.18 20.49 -32.56
C ALA A 636 23.30 20.07 -33.78
N PRO A 637 22.60 21.01 -34.45
CA PRO A 637 21.32 20.77 -35.11
C PRO A 637 21.44 20.39 -36.59
N TRP A 638 20.46 19.63 -37.09
CA TRP A 638 20.20 19.45 -38.52
C TRP A 638 18.78 19.88 -38.88
N LEU A 639 18.71 20.50 -40.06
CA LEU A 639 17.62 21.29 -40.62
C LEU A 639 16.33 20.48 -40.89
N LEU A 640 15.18 21.06 -40.54
CA LEU A 640 13.85 20.61 -40.99
C LEU A 640 13.42 21.34 -42.27
N TRP A 641 12.93 20.57 -43.24
CA TRP A 641 12.18 21.02 -44.42
C TRP A 641 10.71 20.63 -44.27
N PRO A 642 9.73 21.50 -44.59
CA PRO A 642 8.31 21.17 -44.45
C PRO A 642 7.74 20.64 -45.78
N MET A 643 6.97 19.54 -45.71
CA MET A 643 6.06 19.15 -46.80
C MET A 643 4.67 19.75 -46.59
N LEU A 644 4.29 20.61 -47.53
CA LEU A 644 2.90 21.02 -47.77
C LEU A 644 2.08 19.83 -48.31
N VAL A 645 0.86 19.65 -47.81
CA VAL A 645 -0.24 19.07 -48.60
C VAL A 645 -1.48 19.95 -48.50
N LEU A 646 -1.88 20.51 -49.64
CA LEU A 646 -3.11 21.24 -49.90
C LEU A 646 -4.26 20.29 -50.26
N ARG A 647 -5.48 20.57 -49.75
CA ARG A 647 -6.79 20.59 -50.45
C ARG A 647 -7.92 20.54 -49.41
N ARG A 648 -9.12 21.12 -49.56
CA ARG A 648 -9.70 22.18 -50.41
C ARG A 648 -11.09 22.45 -49.78
N ARG A 649 -11.46 23.72 -49.63
CA ARG A 649 -12.80 24.15 -49.16
C ARG A 649 -13.92 23.82 -50.15
N ARG A 650 -15.11 23.49 -49.62
CA ARG A 650 -16.42 23.86 -50.18
C ARG A 650 -17.45 24.02 -49.06
N ALA A 651 -18.22 25.10 -49.10
CA ALA A 651 -19.42 25.42 -48.31
C ALA A 651 -20.56 25.76 -49.31
N PRO A 652 -21.77 26.19 -48.89
CA PRO A 652 -22.75 25.58 -47.98
C PRO A 652 -24.17 25.50 -48.63
N ARG A 653 -25.14 24.87 -47.96
CA ARG A 653 -26.63 24.96 -48.11
C ARG A 653 -27.21 24.10 -46.99
N GLY A 654 -28.22 24.42 -46.18
CA GLY A 654 -29.29 25.42 -46.20
C GLY A 654 -30.58 24.72 -45.73
N LEU A 655 -31.06 25.09 -44.52
CA LEU A 655 -32.40 24.94 -43.92
C LEU A 655 -33.44 23.97 -44.52
N ARG A 656 -34.06 23.10 -43.68
CA ARG A 656 -35.51 23.14 -43.34
C ARG A 656 -35.98 22.00 -42.40
N THR A 657 -36.62 22.42 -41.30
CA THR A 657 -37.91 21.97 -40.71
C THR A 657 -38.37 20.50 -40.82
N GLY A 658 -38.79 19.92 -39.69
CA GLY A 658 -39.77 18.82 -39.68
C GLY A 658 -39.91 18.11 -38.35
N SER A 659 -41.04 18.35 -37.69
CA SER A 659 -41.57 17.69 -36.51
C SER A 659 -41.90 16.20 -36.70
N SER A 660 -41.61 15.39 -35.68
CA SER A 660 -42.51 14.39 -35.06
C SER A 660 -41.84 13.80 -33.84
#